data_AF-W8YIM2-F1
#
_entry.id   AF-W8YIM2-F1
#
_cell.length_a   1.000
_cell.length_b   1.000
_cell.length_c   1.000
_cell.angle_alpha   90.00
_cell.angle_beta   90.00
_cell.angle_gamma   90.00
#
_symmetry.space_group_name_H-M   'P 1'
#
loop_
_entity.id
_entity.type
_entity.pdbx_description
1 polymer ?
#
loop_
_entity_poly.entity_id
_entity_poly.type
_entity_poly.pdbx_seq_one_letter_code
_entity_poly.pdbx_strand_id
1 'polypeptide(L)'
;MSFKAKSLSILSTAALLSVLVPHASAQESLTDITGSYAKDAINKLAEMGIINGIGDGKFDPSGTIKRQDFAIILAKALKLDLGSPPSKATFKDVPNGNYAFAAVEAAVKAGLFKGMGNGAFGASLSLTREQMAVTFINALGVDSSGKGQHLPFSDAASISSWAKDAVGAAVELGLIAGNPDGTFRPVNEASRQDAALVTSKLLTRLEEQPKPSATPTPIPTPTPTPTPTPTPTPTPTPTPTPTSTPTPAPTTPTPTPTPTPTPTPTPTPTPDPADQAAADLVKAQIAALPAKEAITLADKAAAAQARTAYEALTATQKILVGDIARLTDAEAAIAALEAQAAADQAAADLVKAQIAALPSKEGITLADKAAASRARTAYEALTANQKALVGAITRLTEAEAAIAALEAQAAADQAAANVVKAQIAALPAKEAVTLANKAAAAQARTAYEALTAAQKALVGDITRLTEAESAITVLEAQAAADQAAANVVKAQIAALPAKEAVTLANKAAASQARTAYEALTATQKALVGAITRLTEAESAIAALETQAAADQAAADSVKAQIAALPAKEAVTLANKAAAAQARTAYEALTATQKALVGDINRLTEAEAAIAALEAQAAADQAAANAVKAQIAALPAKEAVTLGDKAAAVAARTAYEALTATQKALVGAITRLTEAEAAIAALEAQAAADQAAANAVKAQIAALPAKEAVTLGDKAAAVQARTAYEALTATQKALAGAITRLTEAEAAIAALEAQAAADQAAANVVKAQIAALPAKEAVTLADKAAAAQARTAYEALTATQKAIVGDITRLTEAEAVIAGLETLTSKVLTTFDFSTVYAAQARGESKTITSTNFQANPKHFTISDGKITIPVDLTWNIPLNGFTTGQVVGSAVDSFIQDYCNAHGIDLGNRTLGGMGFEDTFFITTFKTGSSASITLGGNDWSFFFQNNHYTGTDEDSSKNRTFTIGDGAATATIMLDWNYADMAALVSDLNNQLNAASVAAIAVKVNENQFKLVPSSSDKTITVSGRDKDVLFGN
;
A
#
# COMPACT_ATOMS: atom_id res chain seq x y z
N MET A 1 -46.38 16.60 -5.29
CA MET A 1 -45.66 17.90 -5.28
C MET A 1 -44.32 17.63 -4.60
N SER A 2 -43.17 17.61 -5.30
CA SER A 2 -42.44 18.73 -5.91
C SER A 2 -41.96 19.77 -4.89
N PHE A 3 -40.65 19.78 -4.59
CA PHE A 3 -39.72 20.91 -4.78
C PHE A 3 -38.28 20.38 -4.57
N LYS A 4 -37.60 20.00 -5.66
CA LYS A 4 -36.48 20.74 -6.32
C LYS A 4 -35.18 20.84 -5.50
N ALA A 5 -34.12 20.25 -6.05
CA ALA A 5 -32.74 20.48 -5.62
C ALA A 5 -32.23 21.87 -6.01
N LYS A 6 -31.19 22.34 -5.31
CA LYS A 6 -30.23 23.32 -5.79
C LYS A 6 -28.83 22.92 -5.33
N SER A 7 -27.91 22.75 -6.28
CA SER A 7 -26.50 22.51 -6.01
C SER A 7 -25.77 23.83 -5.74
N LEU A 8 -24.81 23.81 -4.82
CA LEU A 8 -23.69 24.76 -4.82
C LEU A 8 -22.43 24.02 -4.35
N SER A 9 -21.28 24.37 -4.91
CA SER A 9 -20.00 23.68 -4.68
C SER A 9 -19.01 24.62 -4.00
N ILE A 10 -18.12 24.11 -3.14
CA ILE A 10 -16.69 24.43 -3.06
C ILE A 10 -15.98 23.59 -1.97
N LEU A 11 -14.71 23.29 -2.26
CA LEU A 11 -13.66 22.46 -1.60
C LEU A 11 -13.50 22.43 -0.06
N SER A 12 -12.88 21.31 0.39
CA SER A 12 -11.96 21.12 1.55
C SER A 12 -12.58 21.16 2.96
N THR A 13 -12.53 20.11 3.80
CA THR A 13 -11.35 19.40 4.36
C THR A 13 -11.72 18.09 5.08
N ALA A 14 -10.72 17.25 5.37
CA ALA A 14 -10.60 16.30 6.51
C ALA A 14 -11.73 15.30 6.84
N ALA A 15 -11.35 14.01 6.93
CA ALA A 15 -12.22 12.90 7.30
C ALA A 15 -12.60 12.86 8.80
N LEU A 16 -13.78 12.29 9.09
CA LEU A 16 -14.10 11.63 10.36
C LEU A 16 -15.28 10.67 10.18
N LEU A 17 -14.98 9.44 9.73
CA LEU A 17 -15.95 8.35 9.68
C LEU A 17 -15.59 7.30 10.75
N SER A 18 -16.01 7.57 11.99
CA SER A 18 -15.72 6.70 13.14
C SER A 18 -16.48 5.37 13.03
N VAL A 19 -15.81 4.34 12.49
CA VAL A 19 -16.33 2.97 12.50
C VAL A 19 -16.51 2.50 13.94
N LEU A 20 -17.70 1.99 14.26
CA LEU A 20 -18.04 1.48 15.59
C LEU A 20 -17.36 0.11 15.82
N VAL A 21 -16.06 0.13 16.11
CA VAL A 21 -15.31 -1.07 16.49
C VAL A 21 -15.80 -1.53 17.87
N PRO A 22 -16.31 -2.77 18.03
CA PRO A 22 -16.63 -3.31 19.34
C PRO A 22 -15.33 -3.39 20.14
N HIS A 23 -15.25 -2.64 21.24
CA HIS A 23 -14.07 -2.60 22.09
C HIS A 23 -13.95 -3.89 22.89
N ALA A 24 -13.40 -4.94 22.27
CA ALA A 24 -12.69 -5.99 22.96
C ALA A 24 -11.45 -5.36 23.60
N SER A 25 -11.62 -4.82 24.81
CA SER A 25 -10.55 -4.18 25.56
C SER A 25 -9.46 -5.21 25.86
N ALA A 26 -8.33 -5.14 25.17
CA ALA A 26 -7.13 -5.86 25.58
C ALA A 26 -6.77 -5.39 27.00
N GLN A 27 -6.86 -6.30 27.97
CA GLN A 27 -6.68 -5.97 29.37
C GLN A 27 -5.18 -5.77 29.66
N GLU A 28 -4.79 -4.55 30.02
CA GLU A 28 -3.44 -4.30 30.53
C GLU A 28 -3.19 -5.16 31.77
N SER A 29 -2.04 -5.82 31.82
CA SER A 29 -1.60 -6.54 33.01
C SER A 29 -1.31 -5.53 34.13
N LEU A 30 -2.07 -5.63 35.22
CA LEU A 30 -1.90 -4.75 36.38
C LEU A 30 -0.53 -5.02 37.03
N THR A 31 0.33 -4.00 37.04
CA THR A 31 1.76 -4.12 37.39
C THR A 31 2.04 -3.98 38.89
N ASP A 32 1.22 -3.19 39.59
CA ASP A 32 1.38 -2.78 40.99
C ASP A 32 0.72 -3.74 42.00
N ILE A 33 -0.11 -4.68 41.55
CA ILE A 33 -0.86 -5.60 42.41
C ILE A 33 0.01 -6.72 43.03
N THR A 34 1.27 -6.87 42.61
CA THR A 34 2.15 -7.99 42.98
C THR A 34 2.37 -8.11 44.50
N GLY A 35 2.33 -7.00 45.24
CA GLY A 35 2.44 -6.97 46.71
C GLY A 35 1.10 -6.94 47.46
N SER A 36 -0.05 -7.00 46.77
CA SER A 36 -1.37 -6.94 47.41
C SER A 36 -1.82 -8.31 47.92
N TYR A 37 -2.31 -8.37 49.16
CA TYR A 37 -2.97 -9.56 49.70
C TYR A 37 -4.30 -9.89 49.00
N ALA A 38 -4.84 -8.98 48.18
CA ALA A 38 -6.05 -9.18 47.39
C ALA A 38 -5.76 -9.49 45.91
N LYS A 39 -4.50 -9.71 45.51
CA LYS A 39 -4.08 -9.90 44.11
C LYS A 39 -4.99 -10.81 43.29
N ASP A 40 -5.33 -11.99 43.82
CA ASP A 40 -6.14 -12.98 43.09
C ASP A 40 -7.61 -12.56 42.98
N ALA A 41 -8.14 -11.84 43.98
CA ALA A 41 -9.45 -11.22 43.92
C ALA A 41 -9.50 -10.02 42.95
N ILE A 42 -8.40 -9.25 42.86
CA ILE A 42 -8.27 -8.17 41.89
C ILE A 42 -8.25 -8.75 40.47
N ASN A 43 -7.47 -9.81 40.22
CA ASN A 43 -7.44 -10.51 38.93
C ASN A 43 -8.81 -11.10 38.55
N LYS A 44 -9.43 -11.92 39.42
CA LYS A 44 -10.77 -12.51 39.16
C LYS A 44 -11.79 -11.43 38.77
N LEU A 45 -11.83 -10.31 39.49
CA LEU A 45 -12.78 -9.23 39.21
C LEU A 45 -12.43 -8.39 37.98
N ALA A 46 -11.15 -8.29 37.59
CA ALA A 46 -10.73 -7.64 36.36
C ALA A 46 -11.08 -8.51 35.14
N GLU A 47 -10.75 -9.80 35.18
CA GLU A 47 -11.15 -10.81 34.18
C GLU A 47 -12.68 -10.87 33.96
N MET A 48 -13.47 -10.68 35.01
CA MET A 48 -14.94 -10.56 34.93
C MET A 48 -15.43 -9.20 34.41
N GLY A 49 -14.54 -8.26 34.09
CA GLY A 49 -14.88 -6.90 33.65
C GLY A 49 -15.52 -6.02 34.74
N ILE A 50 -15.48 -6.45 36.00
CA ILE A 50 -16.12 -5.78 37.14
C ILE A 50 -15.31 -4.57 37.56
N ILE A 51 -14.02 -4.76 37.83
CA ILE A 51 -13.10 -3.68 38.23
C ILE A 51 -12.12 -3.35 37.12
N ASN A 52 -11.71 -2.08 37.05
CA ASN A 52 -10.71 -1.60 36.11
C ASN A 52 -9.52 -1.01 36.89
N GLY A 53 -8.36 -0.95 36.23
CA GLY A 53 -7.23 -0.12 36.67
C GLY A 53 -7.55 1.38 36.66
N ILE A 54 -6.63 2.19 37.19
CA ILE A 54 -6.71 3.66 37.21
C ILE A 54 -6.04 4.33 35.99
N GLY A 55 -5.42 3.52 35.12
CA GLY A 55 -4.57 3.95 34.00
C GLY A 55 -3.17 3.35 34.12
N ASP A 56 -2.35 3.50 33.07
CA ASP A 56 -0.92 3.14 33.00
C ASP A 56 -0.57 1.74 33.57
N GLY A 57 -1.39 0.72 33.30
CA GLY A 57 -1.21 -0.63 33.85
C GLY A 57 -1.22 -0.72 35.39
N LYS A 58 -1.94 0.16 36.09
CA LYS A 58 -2.00 0.21 37.57
C LYS A 58 -3.41 0.05 38.12
N PHE A 59 -3.49 -0.53 39.31
CA PHE A 59 -4.73 -0.66 40.08
C PHE A 59 -4.82 0.30 41.27
N ASP A 60 -3.68 0.73 41.83
CA ASP A 60 -3.54 1.27 43.20
C ASP A 60 -4.30 0.44 44.25
N PRO A 61 -3.73 -0.69 44.72
CA PRO A 61 -4.34 -1.53 45.75
C PRO A 61 -4.59 -0.78 47.07
N SER A 62 -3.65 0.11 47.43
CA SER A 62 -3.62 0.88 48.68
C SER A 62 -4.59 2.06 48.70
N GLY A 63 -4.85 2.67 47.54
CA GLY A 63 -5.70 3.85 47.40
C GLY A 63 -7.12 3.63 47.91
N THR A 64 -7.76 4.70 48.36
CA THR A 64 -9.10 4.63 48.93
C THR A 64 -10.16 4.68 47.84
N ILE A 65 -11.26 3.93 48.02
CA ILE A 65 -12.31 3.81 47.00
C ILE A 65 -13.44 4.84 47.21
N LYS A 66 -13.86 5.52 46.14
CA LYS A 66 -15.02 6.41 46.19
C LYS A 66 -16.32 5.63 46.25
N ARG A 67 -17.32 6.20 46.94
CA ARG A 67 -18.66 5.63 47.08
C ARG A 67 -19.34 5.39 45.72
N GLN A 68 -19.13 6.27 44.73
CA GLN A 68 -19.65 6.07 43.36
C GLN A 68 -18.93 4.95 42.60
N ASP A 69 -17.61 4.79 42.78
CA ASP A 69 -16.85 3.74 42.12
C ASP A 69 -17.20 2.37 42.69
N PHE A 70 -17.35 2.26 44.01
CA PHE A 70 -17.83 1.04 44.66
C PHE A 70 -19.26 0.68 44.24
N ALA A 71 -20.13 1.66 43.96
CA ALA A 71 -21.45 1.40 43.37
C ALA A 71 -21.36 0.80 41.95
N ILE A 72 -20.40 1.24 41.12
CA ILE A 72 -20.11 0.61 39.82
C ILE A 72 -19.64 -0.83 39.99
N ILE A 73 -18.72 -1.09 40.92
CA ILE A 73 -18.21 -2.44 41.22
C ILE A 73 -19.38 -3.38 41.56
N LEU A 74 -20.22 -3.00 42.52
CA LEU A 74 -21.34 -3.87 42.94
C LEU A 74 -22.44 -3.99 41.88
N ALA A 75 -22.77 -2.91 41.16
CA ALA A 75 -23.79 -2.98 40.11
C ALA A 75 -23.37 -3.90 38.95
N LYS A 76 -22.08 -3.90 38.58
CA LYS A 76 -21.51 -4.87 37.62
C LYS A 76 -21.46 -6.29 38.19
N ALA A 77 -20.96 -6.46 39.42
CA ALA A 77 -20.82 -7.77 40.07
C ALA A 77 -22.17 -8.50 40.19
N LEU A 78 -23.21 -7.78 40.59
CA LEU A 78 -24.59 -8.27 40.75
C LEU A 78 -25.39 -8.23 39.44
N LYS A 79 -24.78 -7.83 38.31
CA LYS A 79 -25.38 -7.75 36.97
C LYS A 79 -26.72 -6.99 36.95
N LEU A 80 -26.75 -5.84 37.64
CA LEU A 80 -27.94 -4.98 37.70
C LEU A 80 -28.24 -4.34 36.33
N ASP A 81 -29.49 -3.96 36.11
CA ASP A 81 -29.90 -3.24 34.90
C ASP A 81 -29.33 -1.80 34.88
N LEU A 82 -28.30 -1.61 34.06
CA LEU A 82 -27.69 -0.30 33.75
C LEU A 82 -28.27 0.35 32.48
N GLY A 83 -29.14 -0.35 31.74
CA GLY A 83 -29.73 0.13 30.49
C GLY A 83 -30.97 1.00 30.70
N SER A 84 -31.65 0.88 31.85
CA SER A 84 -32.90 1.59 32.16
C SER A 84 -32.81 2.56 33.37
N PRO A 85 -31.83 3.50 33.42
CA PRO A 85 -31.79 4.51 34.48
C PRO A 85 -32.96 5.50 34.37
N PRO A 86 -33.39 6.14 35.47
CA PRO A 86 -34.48 7.12 35.46
C PRO A 86 -34.12 8.36 34.62
N SER A 87 -35.12 8.95 33.96
CA SER A 87 -34.93 10.15 33.12
C SER A 87 -34.50 11.41 33.91
N LYS A 88 -34.67 11.40 35.23
CA LYS A 88 -34.23 12.44 36.16
C LYS A 88 -33.45 11.79 37.30
N ALA A 89 -32.25 12.28 37.57
CA ALA A 89 -31.44 11.81 38.70
C ALA A 89 -32.13 11.97 40.05
N THR A 90 -31.98 10.94 40.89
CA THR A 90 -32.41 10.89 42.30
C THR A 90 -31.50 11.76 43.18
N PHE A 91 -30.23 11.93 42.80
CA PHE A 91 -29.21 12.62 43.58
C PHE A 91 -28.57 13.80 42.81
N LYS A 92 -28.43 14.94 43.49
CA LYS A 92 -27.91 16.20 42.92
C LYS A 92 -26.44 16.13 42.51
N ASP A 93 -25.65 15.32 43.22
CA ASP A 93 -24.22 15.07 42.98
C ASP A 93 -23.96 13.93 41.99
N VAL A 94 -25.01 13.24 41.53
CA VAL A 94 -24.95 12.25 40.45
C VAL A 94 -25.94 12.62 39.34
N PRO A 95 -25.76 13.76 38.66
CA PRO A 95 -26.62 14.13 37.52
C PRO A 95 -26.47 13.14 36.37
N ASN A 96 -27.43 13.14 35.43
CA ASN A 96 -27.52 12.18 34.33
C ASN A 96 -26.24 12.01 33.47
N GLY A 97 -25.32 13.00 33.49
CA GLY A 97 -24.03 12.96 32.77
C GLY A 97 -22.83 12.47 33.59
N ASN A 98 -23.00 12.08 34.86
CA ASN A 98 -21.94 11.45 35.67
C ASN A 98 -21.72 10.00 35.18
N TYR A 99 -20.48 9.57 35.01
CA TYR A 99 -20.13 8.20 34.56
C TYR A 99 -20.70 7.10 35.48
N ALA A 100 -20.89 7.40 36.77
CA ALA A 100 -21.48 6.48 37.74
C ALA A 100 -23.02 6.48 37.74
N PHE A 101 -23.69 7.34 36.97
CA PHE A 101 -25.13 7.60 37.06
C PHE A 101 -25.99 6.32 37.01
N ALA A 102 -25.87 5.54 35.94
CA ALA A 102 -26.65 4.31 35.79
C ALA A 102 -26.39 3.29 36.92
N ALA A 103 -25.14 3.17 37.38
CA ALA A 103 -24.77 2.26 38.45
C ALA A 103 -25.27 2.69 39.82
N VAL A 104 -25.23 3.99 40.13
CA VAL A 104 -25.76 4.55 41.38
C VAL A 104 -27.27 4.38 41.45
N GLU A 105 -27.99 4.75 40.39
CA GLU A 105 -29.45 4.58 40.34
C GLU A 105 -29.85 3.10 40.41
N ALA A 106 -29.14 2.20 39.70
CA ALA A 106 -29.37 0.76 39.77
C ALA A 106 -29.10 0.18 41.18
N ALA A 107 -27.97 0.54 41.81
CA ALA A 107 -27.59 0.04 43.13
C ALA A 107 -28.47 0.59 44.26
N VAL A 108 -29.04 1.80 44.12
CA VAL A 108 -30.05 2.34 45.03
C VAL A 108 -31.43 1.70 44.79
N LYS A 109 -31.83 1.50 43.53
CA LYS A 109 -33.04 0.75 43.15
C LYS A 109 -33.02 -0.70 43.66
N ALA A 110 -31.85 -1.31 43.73
CA ALA A 110 -31.61 -2.63 44.33
C ALA A 110 -31.42 -2.61 45.87
N GLY A 111 -31.59 -1.44 46.53
CA GLY A 111 -31.53 -1.32 47.99
C GLY A 111 -30.13 -1.40 48.62
N LEU A 112 -29.07 -1.56 47.82
CA LEU A 112 -27.69 -1.76 48.27
C LEU A 112 -27.15 -0.53 49.00
N PHE A 113 -27.43 0.65 48.44
CA PHE A 113 -27.04 1.95 48.99
C PHE A 113 -28.27 2.77 49.39
N LYS A 114 -28.06 3.65 50.37
CA LYS A 114 -28.95 4.76 50.72
C LYS A 114 -28.20 6.07 50.54
N GLY A 115 -28.89 7.13 50.13
CA GLY A 115 -28.32 8.49 50.05
C GLY A 115 -28.04 9.06 51.45
N MET A 116 -27.15 10.05 51.54
CA MET A 116 -26.70 10.64 52.81
C MET A 116 -27.45 11.93 53.17
N GLY A 117 -28.76 11.95 52.90
CA GLY A 117 -29.64 13.11 53.14
C GLY A 117 -29.56 14.19 52.06
N ASN A 118 -30.36 15.25 52.21
CA ASN A 118 -30.40 16.48 51.39
C ASN A 118 -30.51 16.32 49.85
N GLY A 119 -30.80 15.11 49.37
CA GLY A 119 -30.78 14.74 47.95
C GLY A 119 -29.38 14.49 47.39
N ALA A 120 -28.44 13.98 48.19
CA ALA A 120 -27.09 13.63 47.78
C ALA A 120 -26.75 12.15 48.02
N PHE A 121 -25.96 11.56 47.14
CA PHE A 121 -25.42 10.20 47.26
C PHE A 121 -24.11 10.17 48.07
N GLY A 122 -23.33 11.26 48.01
CA GLY A 122 -21.96 11.37 48.51
C GLY A 122 -20.94 10.83 47.52
N ALA A 123 -21.16 11.08 46.22
CA ALA A 123 -20.53 10.36 45.12
C ALA A 123 -19.00 10.42 45.10
N SER A 124 -18.45 11.63 45.31
CA SER A 124 -17.00 11.88 45.35
C SER A 124 -16.32 11.50 46.66
N LEU A 125 -17.07 11.19 47.72
CA LEU A 125 -16.54 10.84 49.04
C LEU A 125 -16.03 9.40 49.05
N SER A 126 -15.02 9.14 49.86
CA SER A 126 -14.51 7.79 50.12
C SER A 126 -15.53 6.95 50.88
N LEU A 127 -15.60 5.65 50.57
CA LEU A 127 -16.41 4.68 51.27
C LEU A 127 -15.75 4.31 52.62
N THR A 128 -16.50 4.31 53.73
CA THR A 128 -15.98 3.82 55.01
C THR A 128 -16.15 2.31 55.19
N ARG A 129 -15.34 1.67 56.04
CA ARG A 129 -15.42 0.22 56.31
C ARG A 129 -16.79 -0.23 56.84
N GLU A 130 -17.46 0.59 57.65
CA GLU A 130 -18.84 0.30 58.11
C GLU A 130 -19.90 0.45 57.00
N GLN A 131 -19.74 1.43 56.10
CA GLN A 131 -20.62 1.56 54.92
C GLN A 131 -20.46 0.36 53.99
N MET A 132 -19.21 -0.07 53.77
CA MET A 132 -18.88 -1.25 52.98
C MET A 132 -19.56 -2.51 53.53
N ALA A 133 -19.48 -2.75 54.84
CA ALA A 133 -20.12 -3.89 55.51
C ALA A 133 -21.66 -3.90 55.30
N VAL A 134 -22.31 -2.76 55.54
CA VAL A 134 -23.76 -2.61 55.36
C VAL A 134 -24.18 -2.88 53.91
N THR A 135 -23.47 -2.34 52.93
CA THR A 135 -23.77 -2.57 51.52
C THR A 135 -23.57 -4.04 51.10
N PHE A 136 -22.59 -4.76 51.68
CA PHE A 136 -22.44 -6.20 51.43
C PHE A 136 -23.55 -7.06 52.04
N ILE A 137 -24.06 -6.72 53.22
CA ILE A 137 -25.21 -7.43 53.81
C ILE A 137 -26.49 -7.14 53.04
N ASN A 138 -26.72 -5.89 52.61
CA ASN A 138 -27.83 -5.56 51.70
C ASN A 138 -27.75 -6.37 50.39
N ALA A 139 -26.54 -6.60 49.85
CA ALA A 139 -26.32 -7.39 48.63
C ALA A 139 -26.60 -8.90 48.79
N LEU A 140 -26.47 -9.44 50.01
CA LEU A 140 -26.80 -10.84 50.32
C LEU A 140 -28.26 -11.04 50.77
N GLY A 141 -28.98 -9.97 51.13
CA GLY A 141 -30.36 -10.06 51.64
C GLY A 141 -30.47 -10.78 52.99
N VAL A 142 -29.37 -10.88 53.74
CA VAL A 142 -29.31 -11.60 55.03
C VAL A 142 -29.84 -10.72 56.17
N ASP A 143 -30.68 -11.28 57.04
CA ASP A 143 -31.09 -10.61 58.27
C ASP A 143 -29.90 -10.47 59.23
N SER A 144 -29.60 -9.22 59.60
CA SER A 144 -28.53 -8.88 60.53
C SER A 144 -29.02 -8.57 61.95
N SER A 145 -30.32 -8.64 62.21
CA SER A 145 -30.95 -8.19 63.46
C SER A 145 -30.32 -8.82 64.70
N GLY A 146 -29.76 -7.99 65.58
CA GLY A 146 -29.10 -8.40 66.82
C GLY A 146 -27.69 -9.00 66.68
N LYS A 147 -27.14 -9.13 65.46
CA LYS A 147 -25.79 -9.66 65.23
C LYS A 147 -24.67 -8.73 65.74
N GLY A 148 -24.96 -7.45 65.94
CA GLY A 148 -24.02 -6.44 66.42
C GLY A 148 -23.82 -6.40 67.94
N GLN A 149 -24.43 -7.32 68.69
CA GLN A 149 -24.40 -7.32 70.15
C GLN A 149 -23.07 -7.80 70.75
N HIS A 150 -22.36 -8.72 70.08
CA HIS A 150 -21.12 -9.34 70.57
C HIS A 150 -20.03 -9.30 69.50
N LEU A 151 -19.52 -8.09 69.22
CA LEU A 151 -18.45 -7.87 68.25
C LEU A 151 -17.06 -8.05 68.90
N PRO A 152 -16.13 -8.80 68.29
CA PRO A 152 -14.83 -9.15 68.90
C PRO A 152 -13.77 -8.04 68.76
N PHE A 153 -14.18 -6.76 68.69
CA PHE A 153 -13.28 -5.64 68.38
C PHE A 153 -13.17 -4.64 69.53
N SER A 154 -11.96 -4.14 69.78
CA SER A 154 -11.68 -3.17 70.84
C SER A 154 -12.33 -1.79 70.59
N ASP A 155 -12.59 -1.45 69.32
CA ASP A 155 -13.27 -0.24 68.87
C ASP A 155 -14.75 -0.48 68.50
N ALA A 156 -15.37 -1.58 68.94
CA ALA A 156 -16.77 -1.90 68.63
C ALA A 156 -17.80 -0.85 69.12
N ALA A 157 -17.40 0.04 70.02
CA ALA A 157 -18.18 1.20 70.47
C ALA A 157 -18.14 2.39 69.48
N SER A 158 -17.17 2.42 68.56
CA SER A 158 -17.03 3.44 67.51
C SER A 158 -17.76 3.09 66.22
N ILE A 159 -18.38 1.91 66.13
CA ILE A 159 -19.20 1.50 65.00
C ILE A 159 -20.56 2.17 65.12
N SER A 160 -21.00 2.87 64.08
CA SER A 160 -22.27 3.58 64.07
C SER A 160 -23.45 2.64 64.34
N SER A 161 -24.42 3.09 65.14
CA SER A 161 -25.59 2.27 65.54
C SER A 161 -26.40 1.71 64.36
N TRP A 162 -26.41 2.39 63.21
CA TRP A 162 -27.10 1.94 61.99
C TRP A 162 -26.32 0.88 61.20
N ALA A 163 -25.03 0.69 61.49
CA ALA A 163 -24.14 -0.27 60.83
C ALA A 163 -23.79 -1.48 61.71
N LYS A 164 -23.90 -1.35 63.04
CA LYS A 164 -23.38 -2.32 64.02
C LYS A 164 -23.85 -3.76 63.81
N ASP A 165 -25.15 -3.94 63.52
CA ASP A 165 -25.73 -5.26 63.23
C ASP A 165 -25.19 -5.87 61.93
N ALA A 166 -25.12 -5.08 60.85
CA ALA A 166 -24.57 -5.54 59.57
C ALA A 166 -23.05 -5.80 59.62
N VAL A 167 -22.30 -5.06 60.45
CA VAL A 167 -20.89 -5.39 60.73
C VAL A 167 -20.78 -6.74 61.43
N GLY A 168 -21.66 -7.05 62.38
CA GLY A 168 -21.73 -8.37 63.01
C GLY A 168 -21.98 -9.49 62.01
N ALA A 169 -23.02 -9.35 61.18
CA ALA A 169 -23.34 -10.31 60.13
C ALA A 169 -22.19 -10.46 59.10
N ALA A 170 -21.52 -9.36 58.71
CA ALA A 170 -20.42 -9.40 57.74
C ALA A 170 -19.16 -10.10 58.28
N VAL A 171 -18.96 -10.08 59.60
CA VAL A 171 -17.84 -10.72 60.30
C VAL A 171 -18.15 -12.20 60.59
N GLU A 172 -19.38 -12.52 61.02
CA GLU A 172 -19.86 -13.90 61.19
C GLU A 172 -19.84 -14.67 59.86
N LEU A 173 -20.22 -14.02 58.75
CA LEU A 173 -20.09 -14.58 57.40
C LEU A 173 -18.64 -14.61 56.89
N GLY A 174 -17.66 -14.04 57.59
CA GLY A 174 -16.26 -13.99 57.18
C GLY A 174 -15.97 -13.14 55.94
N LEU A 175 -16.90 -12.25 55.56
CA LEU A 175 -16.74 -11.33 54.43
C LEU A 175 -15.64 -10.32 54.76
N ILE A 176 -15.80 -9.62 55.90
CA ILE A 176 -14.85 -8.63 56.42
C ILE A 176 -14.25 -9.16 57.72
N ALA A 177 -12.97 -8.90 57.95
CA ALA A 177 -12.28 -9.19 59.20
C ALA A 177 -11.84 -7.90 59.91
N GLY A 178 -11.57 -8.01 61.21
CA GLY A 178 -10.82 -7.00 61.95
C GLY A 178 -9.35 -6.96 61.53
N ASN A 179 -8.65 -5.90 61.93
CA ASN A 179 -7.22 -5.74 61.74
C ASN A 179 -6.44 -6.55 62.79
N PRO A 180 -5.15 -6.87 62.57
CA PRO A 180 -4.33 -7.63 63.53
C PRO A 180 -4.13 -6.99 64.91
N ASP A 181 -4.49 -5.71 65.08
CA ASP A 181 -4.47 -4.98 66.36
C ASP A 181 -5.78 -5.12 67.16
N GLY A 182 -6.75 -5.90 66.67
CA GLY A 182 -8.06 -6.09 67.29
C GLY A 182 -9.09 -5.01 66.97
N THR A 183 -8.80 -4.05 66.08
CA THR A 183 -9.74 -2.98 65.68
C THR A 183 -10.47 -3.31 64.37
N PHE A 184 -11.72 -2.86 64.23
CA PHE A 184 -12.48 -2.91 62.97
C PHE A 184 -12.21 -1.69 62.08
N ARG A 185 -11.98 -0.52 62.70
CA ARG A 185 -11.80 0.81 62.12
C ARG A 185 -13.00 1.27 61.27
N PRO A 186 -14.21 1.36 61.85
CA PRO A 186 -15.46 1.56 61.11
C PRO A 186 -15.49 2.79 60.22
N VAL A 187 -14.98 3.92 60.74
CA VAL A 187 -14.97 5.23 60.07
C VAL A 187 -13.80 5.42 59.11
N ASN A 188 -12.82 4.52 59.09
CA ASN A 188 -11.71 4.61 58.15
C ASN A 188 -12.17 4.32 56.72
N GLU A 189 -11.54 4.99 55.76
CA GLU A 189 -11.76 4.75 54.34
C GLU A 189 -11.34 3.32 53.96
N ALA A 190 -12.15 2.66 53.14
CA ALA A 190 -11.86 1.34 52.61
C ALA A 190 -10.86 1.44 51.46
N SER A 191 -9.86 0.55 51.45
CA SER A 191 -8.90 0.46 50.35
C SER A 191 -9.52 -0.23 49.13
N ARG A 192 -8.97 0.04 47.94
CA ARG A 192 -9.40 -0.61 46.69
C ARG A 192 -9.17 -2.12 46.73
N GLN A 193 -8.11 -2.58 47.41
CA GLN A 193 -7.87 -4.00 47.67
C GLN A 193 -8.85 -4.63 48.69
N ASP A 194 -9.27 -3.93 49.75
CA ASP A 194 -10.39 -4.39 50.61
C ASP A 194 -11.65 -4.59 49.77
N ALA A 195 -12.04 -3.57 48.99
CA ALA A 195 -13.26 -3.59 48.19
C ALA A 195 -13.24 -4.73 47.15
N ALA A 196 -12.11 -4.99 46.50
CA ALA A 196 -11.93 -6.13 45.59
C ALA A 196 -12.02 -7.48 46.34
N LEU A 197 -11.30 -7.65 47.45
CA LEU A 197 -11.32 -8.89 48.22
C LEU A 197 -12.72 -9.26 48.70
N VAL A 198 -13.45 -8.31 49.27
CA VAL A 198 -14.79 -8.56 49.82
C VAL A 198 -15.82 -8.71 48.70
N THR A 199 -15.67 -8.05 47.55
CA THR A 199 -16.52 -8.29 46.36
C THR A 199 -16.31 -9.69 45.78
N SER A 200 -15.06 -10.18 45.74
CA SER A 200 -14.78 -11.56 45.32
C SER A 200 -15.44 -12.59 46.27
N LYS A 201 -15.37 -12.35 47.59
CA LYS A 201 -16.08 -13.18 48.59
C LYS A 201 -17.60 -13.11 48.45
N LEU A 202 -18.18 -11.93 48.17
CA LEU A 202 -19.61 -11.76 47.90
C LEU A 202 -20.04 -12.67 46.74
N LEU A 203 -19.32 -12.63 45.62
CA LEU A 203 -19.63 -13.43 44.44
C LEU A 203 -19.54 -14.93 44.74
N THR A 204 -18.44 -15.39 45.35
CA THR A 204 -18.31 -16.79 45.77
C THR A 204 -19.47 -17.21 46.69
N ARG A 205 -19.94 -16.33 47.59
CA ARG A 205 -21.09 -16.63 48.45
C ARG A 205 -22.45 -16.61 47.76
N LEU A 206 -22.60 -15.87 46.67
CA LEU A 206 -23.79 -15.95 45.81
C LEU A 206 -23.75 -17.19 44.91
N GLU A 207 -22.56 -17.67 44.57
CA GLU A 207 -22.31 -18.93 43.85
C GLU A 207 -22.53 -20.17 44.76
N GLU A 208 -22.22 -20.07 46.06
CA GLU A 208 -22.43 -21.12 47.09
C GLU A 208 -23.90 -21.26 47.57
N GLN A 209 -24.80 -20.32 47.26
CA GLN A 209 -26.19 -20.34 47.72
C GLN A 209 -27.08 -21.29 46.88
N PRO A 210 -27.85 -22.20 47.50
CA PRO A 210 -28.82 -23.01 46.77
C PRO A 210 -29.96 -22.13 46.24
N LYS A 211 -30.01 -21.99 44.92
CA LYS A 211 -30.95 -21.17 44.13
C LYS A 211 -32.38 -21.12 44.73
N PRO A 212 -32.84 -19.96 45.24
CA PRO A 212 -34.19 -19.81 45.77
C PRO A 212 -35.27 -20.12 44.73
N SER A 213 -36.31 -20.85 45.16
CA SER A 213 -37.52 -21.08 44.37
C SER A 213 -38.44 -19.85 44.39
N ALA A 214 -39.39 -19.80 43.45
CA ALA A 214 -40.28 -18.65 43.29
C ALA A 214 -41.40 -18.58 44.35
N THR A 215 -41.79 -17.33 44.66
CA THR A 215 -43.09 -16.91 45.24
C THR A 215 -43.50 -17.48 46.61
N PRO A 216 -43.45 -16.68 47.70
CA PRO A 216 -44.15 -17.00 48.93
C PRO A 216 -45.66 -16.67 48.80
N THR A 217 -46.51 -17.68 49.02
CA THR A 217 -47.96 -17.52 49.23
C THR A 217 -48.27 -17.67 50.73
N PRO A 218 -49.06 -16.79 51.38
CA PRO A 218 -49.08 -16.67 52.84
C PRO A 218 -49.99 -17.69 53.56
N ILE A 219 -49.40 -18.60 54.35
CA ILE A 219 -50.06 -19.69 55.11
C ILE A 219 -49.21 -19.99 56.38
N PRO A 220 -49.79 -20.16 57.60
CA PRO A 220 -50.45 -19.15 58.42
C PRO A 220 -49.80 -19.02 59.83
N THR A 221 -50.34 -18.15 60.70
CA THR A 221 -49.81 -17.91 62.06
C THR A 221 -50.08 -19.06 63.05
N PRO A 222 -49.06 -19.58 63.77
CA PRO A 222 -49.24 -20.42 64.96
C PRO A 222 -49.20 -19.60 66.27
N THR A 223 -50.35 -19.50 66.94
CA THR A 223 -50.52 -19.19 68.38
C THR A 223 -50.59 -20.53 69.13
N PRO A 224 -49.94 -20.80 70.30
CA PRO A 224 -49.97 -20.06 71.57
C PRO A 224 -48.53 -19.75 72.10
N THR A 225 -48.15 -19.48 73.37
CA THR A 225 -48.69 -19.75 74.74
C THR A 225 -48.15 -18.70 75.74
N PRO A 226 -48.87 -18.31 76.82
CA PRO A 226 -48.40 -17.31 77.78
C PRO A 226 -47.19 -17.71 78.64
N THR A 227 -46.42 -16.70 79.04
CA THR A 227 -45.28 -16.74 79.98
C THR A 227 -45.70 -17.15 81.40
N PRO A 228 -44.97 -18.04 82.10
CA PRO A 228 -45.21 -18.35 83.50
C PRO A 228 -44.65 -17.25 84.44
N THR A 229 -45.48 -16.79 85.38
CA THR A 229 -45.14 -15.86 86.47
C THR A 229 -44.30 -16.56 87.56
N PRO A 230 -43.33 -15.88 88.21
CA PRO A 230 -42.65 -16.42 89.39
C PRO A 230 -43.54 -16.37 90.65
N THR A 231 -43.56 -17.47 91.41
CA THR A 231 -44.29 -17.64 92.69
C THR A 231 -43.49 -18.58 93.63
N PRO A 232 -43.79 -18.65 94.95
CA PRO A 232 -42.79 -18.24 95.93
C PRO A 232 -42.21 -19.37 96.80
N THR A 233 -41.10 -19.07 97.48
CA THR A 233 -40.46 -19.95 98.47
C THR A 233 -41.30 -20.07 99.75
N PRO A 234 -41.66 -21.28 100.22
CA PRO A 234 -42.32 -21.50 101.50
C PRO A 234 -41.33 -21.91 102.62
N THR A 235 -41.60 -21.47 103.85
CA THR A 235 -40.85 -21.84 105.07
C THR A 235 -41.60 -22.88 105.91
N PRO A 236 -40.91 -23.91 106.45
CA PRO A 236 -41.39 -24.70 107.59
C PRO A 236 -40.54 -24.52 108.87
N THR A 237 -41.10 -24.97 110.00
CA THR A 237 -40.78 -24.68 111.41
C THR A 237 -41.25 -25.89 112.27
N PRO A 238 -40.92 -26.15 113.56
CA PRO A 238 -39.72 -25.96 114.42
C PRO A 238 -39.21 -27.27 115.14
N THR A 239 -38.15 -27.16 115.98
CA THR A 239 -37.95 -27.67 117.38
C THR A 239 -38.60 -29.02 117.83
N PRO A 240 -37.87 -29.99 118.46
CA PRO A 240 -37.60 -29.91 119.92
C PRO A 240 -36.33 -30.57 120.52
N THR A 241 -36.07 -30.20 121.78
CA THR A 241 -35.03 -30.70 122.72
C THR A 241 -35.66 -31.61 123.82
N PRO A 242 -34.95 -32.63 124.34
CA PRO A 242 -35.34 -33.35 125.57
C PRO A 242 -34.46 -33.04 126.81
N THR A 243 -34.93 -33.44 128.00
CA THR A 243 -34.44 -32.99 129.34
C THR A 243 -33.91 -34.16 130.21
N SER A 244 -33.38 -33.86 131.41
CA SER A 244 -32.67 -34.75 132.36
C SER A 244 -33.55 -35.54 133.36
N THR A 245 -32.90 -36.26 134.32
CA THR A 245 -33.43 -36.80 135.63
C THR A 245 -34.02 -38.25 135.55
N PRO A 246 -34.11 -39.14 136.60
CA PRO A 246 -33.74 -39.11 138.05
C PRO A 246 -32.87 -40.29 138.62
N THR A 247 -32.64 -40.30 139.95
CA THR A 247 -32.05 -41.34 140.86
C THR A 247 -33.07 -42.38 141.41
N PRO A 248 -32.66 -43.48 142.10
CA PRO A 248 -32.99 -43.67 143.55
C PRO A 248 -32.00 -44.55 144.42
N ALA A 249 -32.29 -44.73 145.73
CA ALA A 249 -31.57 -45.57 146.75
C ALA A 249 -32.51 -45.98 147.93
N PRO A 250 -32.25 -47.04 148.76
CA PRO A 250 -31.57 -46.96 150.09
C PRO A 250 -30.64 -48.21 150.37
N THR A 251 -30.34 -48.85 151.55
CA THR A 251 -30.88 -48.91 152.95
C THR A 251 -29.86 -49.52 153.98
N THR A 252 -30.22 -49.58 155.30
CA THR A 252 -29.48 -50.10 156.50
C THR A 252 -30.09 -51.45 157.04
N PRO A 253 -29.67 -52.16 158.15
CA PRO A 253 -29.51 -51.70 159.57
C PRO A 253 -28.51 -52.46 160.54
N THR A 254 -28.70 -52.31 161.87
CA THR A 254 -27.91 -52.67 163.11
C THR A 254 -28.40 -53.98 163.85
N PRO A 255 -28.12 -54.35 165.16
CA PRO A 255 -27.14 -53.97 166.24
C PRO A 255 -26.52 -55.17 167.10
N THR A 256 -25.84 -54.86 168.24
CA THR A 256 -25.21 -55.73 169.30
C THR A 256 -26.16 -56.26 170.41
N PRO A 257 -25.77 -57.20 171.32
CA PRO A 257 -25.69 -56.92 172.79
C PRO A 257 -24.69 -57.77 173.66
N THR A 258 -24.64 -57.51 174.99
CA THR A 258 -23.81 -58.19 176.05
C THR A 258 -24.55 -58.30 177.41
N PRO A 259 -24.37 -59.39 178.22
CA PRO A 259 -24.19 -59.27 179.70
C PRO A 259 -23.25 -60.35 180.37
N THR A 260 -22.44 -60.13 181.45
CA THR A 260 -22.64 -59.90 182.93
C THR A 260 -22.71 -61.23 183.78
N PRO A 261 -22.63 -61.29 185.15
CA PRO A 261 -21.37 -61.45 185.95
C PRO A 261 -21.27 -62.62 186.98
N THR A 262 -20.21 -62.55 187.82
CA THR A 262 -19.72 -63.30 189.02
C THR A 262 -20.74 -63.94 190.01
N PRO A 263 -20.32 -64.99 190.77
CA PRO A 263 -19.95 -64.77 192.21
C PRO A 263 -18.81 -65.66 192.78
N THR A 264 -18.39 -65.40 194.03
CA THR A 264 -17.27 -66.05 194.77
C THR A 264 -17.76 -66.74 196.06
N PRO A 265 -17.14 -67.87 196.50
CA PRO A 265 -16.95 -68.05 197.95
C PRO A 265 -15.61 -68.69 198.42
N THR A 266 -15.29 -68.35 199.67
CA THR A 266 -14.24 -68.73 200.66
C THR A 266 -13.90 -70.25 200.80
N PRO A 267 -12.69 -70.64 201.29
CA PRO A 267 -12.12 -71.98 201.07
C PRO A 267 -12.02 -72.96 202.27
N THR A 268 -11.85 -74.25 201.97
CA THR A 268 -11.46 -75.39 202.85
C THR A 268 -10.95 -76.55 201.97
N PRO A 269 -10.10 -77.51 202.45
CA PRO A 269 -8.85 -77.43 203.19
C PRO A 269 -7.62 -77.80 202.29
N THR A 270 -6.44 -78.02 202.87
CA THR A 270 -5.19 -78.39 202.17
C THR A 270 -5.27 -79.77 201.47
N PRO A 271 -4.88 -79.91 200.18
CA PRO A 271 -4.90 -81.17 199.43
C PRO A 271 -3.62 -82.04 199.57
N ASP A 272 -3.67 -83.24 199.00
CA ASP A 272 -2.65 -84.30 199.10
C ASP A 272 -1.40 -84.03 198.22
N PRO A 273 -0.16 -84.27 198.70
CA PRO A 273 1.06 -84.11 197.92
C PRO A 273 1.12 -84.88 196.59
N ALA A 274 0.39 -85.99 196.42
CA ALA A 274 0.43 -86.79 195.20
C ALA A 274 -0.14 -86.06 193.97
N ASP A 275 -1.22 -85.28 194.13
CA ASP A 275 -1.86 -84.56 193.03
C ASP A 275 -1.01 -83.38 192.53
N GLN A 276 -0.22 -82.76 193.42
CA GLN A 276 0.67 -81.65 193.08
C GLN A 276 1.76 -82.08 192.07
N ALA A 277 2.38 -83.25 192.29
CA ALA A 277 3.46 -83.74 191.44
C ALA A 277 3.01 -84.05 190.00
N ALA A 278 1.79 -84.55 189.82
CA ALA A 278 1.22 -84.81 188.50
C ALA A 278 0.97 -83.51 187.71
N ALA A 279 0.44 -82.48 188.39
CA ALA A 279 0.20 -81.17 187.80
C ALA A 279 1.50 -80.46 187.40
N ASP A 280 2.54 -80.51 188.22
CA ASP A 280 3.81 -79.82 187.97
C ASP A 280 4.61 -80.43 186.79
N LEU A 281 4.45 -81.74 186.53
CA LEU A 281 5.02 -82.37 185.33
C LEU A 281 4.39 -81.84 184.04
N VAL A 282 3.08 -81.59 184.05
CA VAL A 282 2.36 -81.00 182.91
C VAL A 282 2.68 -79.51 182.76
N LYS A 283 2.82 -78.75 183.88
CA LYS A 283 3.35 -77.38 183.83
C LYS A 283 4.71 -77.32 183.13
N ALA A 284 5.61 -78.25 183.43
CA ALA A 284 6.93 -78.30 182.80
C ALA A 284 6.85 -78.54 181.28
N GLN A 285 5.93 -79.39 180.81
CA GLN A 285 5.70 -79.60 179.38
C GLN A 285 5.10 -78.37 178.69
N ILE A 286 4.10 -77.72 179.29
CA ILE A 286 3.50 -76.48 178.77
C ILE A 286 4.54 -75.33 178.78
N ALA A 287 5.41 -75.27 179.79
CA ALA A 287 6.47 -74.28 179.89
C ALA A 287 7.65 -74.52 178.92
N ALA A 288 7.77 -75.74 178.37
CA ALA A 288 8.77 -76.09 177.35
C ALA A 288 8.33 -75.76 175.92
N LEU A 289 7.04 -75.50 175.67
CA LEU A 289 6.56 -75.01 174.37
C LEU A 289 7.12 -73.60 174.09
N PRO A 290 7.54 -73.26 172.86
CA PRO A 290 7.99 -71.91 172.52
C PRO A 290 6.99 -70.80 172.89
N ALA A 291 7.48 -69.56 172.99
CA ALA A 291 6.61 -68.39 172.99
C ALA A 291 5.81 -68.32 171.67
N LYS A 292 4.61 -67.75 171.71
CA LYS A 292 3.63 -67.77 170.60
C LYS A 292 4.22 -67.28 169.27
N GLU A 293 5.09 -66.29 169.31
CA GLU A 293 5.77 -65.65 168.19
C GLU A 293 6.91 -66.49 167.59
N ALA A 294 7.37 -67.50 168.33
CA ALA A 294 8.45 -68.42 167.96
C ALA A 294 7.95 -69.86 167.67
N ILE A 295 6.63 -70.09 167.74
CA ILE A 295 6.01 -71.38 167.40
C ILE A 295 6.12 -71.64 165.89
N THR A 296 6.46 -72.87 165.53
CA THR A 296 6.54 -73.36 164.16
C THR A 296 5.68 -74.61 163.96
N LEU A 297 5.53 -75.06 162.72
CA LEU A 297 4.86 -76.34 162.42
C LEU A 297 5.61 -77.57 162.96
N ALA A 298 6.91 -77.45 163.30
CA ALA A 298 7.65 -78.54 163.94
C ALA A 298 7.19 -78.77 165.39
N ASP A 299 6.75 -77.70 166.08
CA ASP A 299 6.30 -77.75 167.47
C ASP A 299 4.94 -78.42 167.65
N LYS A 300 4.22 -78.70 166.55
CA LYS A 300 2.90 -79.35 166.54
C LYS A 300 2.87 -80.67 167.31
N ALA A 301 3.93 -81.48 167.22
CA ALA A 301 4.04 -82.72 167.97
C ALA A 301 4.17 -82.48 169.49
N ALA A 302 4.93 -81.46 169.90
CA ALA A 302 5.14 -81.12 171.31
C ALA A 302 3.87 -80.51 171.93
N ALA A 303 3.19 -79.60 171.22
CA ALA A 303 1.92 -79.02 171.66
C ALA A 303 0.83 -80.11 171.83
N ALA A 304 0.69 -81.00 170.86
CA ALA A 304 -0.26 -82.12 170.95
C ALA A 304 0.06 -83.09 172.11
N GLN A 305 1.35 -83.33 172.41
CA GLN A 305 1.75 -84.13 173.57
C GLN A 305 1.42 -83.43 174.90
N ALA A 306 1.74 -82.15 175.04
CA ALA A 306 1.42 -81.36 176.23
C ALA A 306 -0.10 -81.25 176.46
N ARG A 307 -0.90 -81.10 175.40
CA ARG A 307 -2.37 -81.21 175.45
C ARG A 307 -2.83 -82.59 175.91
N THR A 308 -2.27 -83.65 175.34
CA THR A 308 -2.63 -85.03 175.72
C THR A 308 -2.33 -85.31 177.19
N ALA A 309 -1.17 -84.86 177.68
CA ALA A 309 -0.76 -85.00 179.08
C ALA A 309 -1.63 -84.15 180.02
N TYR A 310 -1.98 -82.91 179.63
CA TYR A 310 -2.92 -82.09 180.37
C TYR A 310 -4.30 -82.74 180.45
N GLU A 311 -4.85 -83.24 179.34
CA GLU A 311 -6.19 -83.83 179.36
C GLU A 311 -6.28 -85.13 180.17
N ALA A 312 -5.18 -85.87 180.32
CA ALA A 312 -5.09 -87.08 181.14
C ALA A 312 -5.12 -86.84 182.66
N LEU A 313 -4.93 -85.59 183.12
CA LEU A 313 -5.00 -85.24 184.54
C LEU A 313 -6.43 -85.30 185.11
N THR A 314 -6.55 -85.59 186.41
CA THR A 314 -7.84 -85.51 187.13
C THR A 314 -8.33 -84.06 187.23
N ALA A 315 -9.61 -83.86 187.54
CA ALA A 315 -10.18 -82.51 187.72
C ALA A 315 -9.44 -81.68 188.79
N THR A 316 -9.05 -82.31 189.91
CA THR A 316 -8.24 -81.70 190.97
C THR A 316 -6.85 -81.30 190.46
N GLN A 317 -6.19 -82.19 189.73
CA GLN A 317 -4.85 -81.96 189.18
C GLN A 317 -4.85 -80.86 188.11
N LYS A 318 -5.87 -80.79 187.24
CA LYS A 318 -6.04 -79.71 186.25
C LYS A 318 -6.13 -78.33 186.92
N ILE A 319 -6.83 -78.22 188.04
CA ILE A 319 -6.88 -76.99 188.86
C ILE A 319 -5.49 -76.62 189.38
N LEU A 320 -4.67 -77.60 189.79
CA LEU A 320 -3.30 -77.38 190.26
C LEU A 320 -2.29 -77.04 189.13
N VAL A 321 -2.59 -77.35 187.86
CA VAL A 321 -1.80 -76.86 186.72
C VAL A 321 -1.92 -75.33 186.60
N GLY A 322 -3.12 -74.80 186.82
CA GLY A 322 -3.41 -73.37 186.71
C GLY A 322 -3.58 -72.93 185.26
N ASP A 323 -2.83 -71.91 184.85
CA ASP A 323 -2.95 -71.33 183.51
C ASP A 323 -2.30 -72.19 182.43
N ILE A 324 -3.05 -72.42 181.34
CA ILE A 324 -2.62 -73.16 180.14
C ILE A 324 -2.48 -72.26 178.91
N ALA A 325 -2.53 -70.93 179.06
CA ALA A 325 -2.50 -69.95 177.96
C ALA A 325 -1.44 -70.27 176.89
N ARG A 326 -0.20 -70.59 177.28
CA ARG A 326 0.91 -70.95 176.36
C ARG A 326 0.63 -72.18 175.50
N LEU A 327 -0.09 -73.17 176.02
CA LEU A 327 -0.50 -74.35 175.24
C LEU A 327 -1.57 -73.95 174.20
N THR A 328 -2.61 -73.23 174.63
CA THR A 328 -3.67 -72.76 173.71
C THR A 328 -3.16 -71.76 172.68
N ASP A 329 -2.19 -70.92 173.03
CA ASP A 329 -1.53 -69.99 172.11
C ASP A 329 -0.64 -70.73 171.10
N ALA A 330 0.08 -71.77 171.54
CA ALA A 330 0.83 -72.65 170.65
C ALA A 330 -0.09 -73.37 169.66
N GLU A 331 -1.16 -74.00 170.13
CA GLU A 331 -2.17 -74.66 169.28
C GLU A 331 -2.81 -73.68 168.29
N ALA A 332 -3.14 -72.45 168.73
CA ALA A 332 -3.70 -71.41 167.86
C ALA A 332 -2.68 -70.91 166.82
N ALA A 333 -1.40 -70.75 167.19
CA ALA A 333 -0.33 -70.37 166.27
C ALA A 333 -0.03 -71.48 165.25
N ILE A 334 -0.01 -72.75 165.66
CA ILE A 334 0.10 -73.91 164.76
C ILE A 334 -1.07 -73.93 163.79
N ALA A 335 -2.31 -73.79 164.28
CA ALA A 335 -3.50 -73.77 163.42
C ALA A 335 -3.48 -72.61 162.41
N ALA A 336 -2.99 -71.43 162.83
CA ALA A 336 -2.80 -70.28 161.94
C ALA A 336 -1.71 -70.53 160.88
N LEU A 337 -0.60 -71.20 161.25
CA LEU A 337 0.46 -71.58 160.30
C LEU A 337 0.02 -72.68 159.33
N GLU A 338 -0.79 -73.65 159.76
CA GLU A 338 -1.38 -74.65 158.86
C GLU A 338 -2.42 -74.03 157.92
N ALA A 339 -3.22 -73.09 158.40
CA ALA A 339 -4.13 -72.30 157.56
C ALA A 339 -3.35 -71.44 156.55
N GLN A 340 -2.23 -70.81 156.96
CA GLN A 340 -1.38 -70.05 156.04
C GLN A 340 -0.70 -70.94 155.00
N ALA A 341 -0.18 -72.11 155.39
CA ALA A 341 0.41 -73.06 154.45
C ALA A 341 -0.62 -73.59 153.44
N ALA A 342 -1.85 -73.86 153.89
CA ALA A 342 -2.96 -74.22 153.01
C ALA A 342 -3.38 -73.07 152.07
N ALA A 343 -3.37 -71.83 152.55
CA ALA A 343 -3.65 -70.64 151.75
C ALA A 343 -2.55 -70.36 150.71
N ASP A 344 -1.28 -70.50 151.08
CA ASP A 344 -0.13 -70.36 150.18
C ASP A 344 -0.17 -71.43 149.08
N GLN A 345 -0.49 -72.67 149.44
CA GLN A 345 -0.67 -73.78 148.49
C GLN A 345 -1.85 -73.49 147.54
N ALA A 346 -3.01 -73.06 148.06
CA ALA A 346 -4.18 -72.73 147.24
C ALA A 346 -3.93 -71.55 146.28
N ALA A 347 -3.18 -70.53 146.72
CA ALA A 347 -2.76 -69.41 145.86
C ALA A 347 -1.82 -69.87 144.74
N ALA A 348 -0.84 -70.73 145.06
CA ALA A 348 0.06 -71.31 144.07
C ALA A 348 -0.68 -72.22 143.06
N ASP A 349 -1.60 -73.07 143.53
CA ASP A 349 -2.35 -73.99 142.66
C ASP A 349 -3.35 -73.26 141.75
N LEU A 350 -3.93 -72.15 142.19
CA LEU A 350 -4.72 -71.26 141.32
C LEU A 350 -3.89 -70.71 140.15
N VAL A 351 -2.63 -70.32 140.40
CA VAL A 351 -1.72 -69.84 139.36
C VAL A 351 -1.23 -70.97 138.46
N LYS A 352 -0.94 -72.16 139.01
CA LYS A 352 -0.66 -73.36 138.19
C LYS A 352 -1.81 -73.67 137.25
N ALA A 353 -3.05 -73.60 137.72
CA ALA A 353 -4.23 -73.84 136.89
C ALA A 353 -4.33 -72.82 135.73
N GLN A 354 -4.05 -71.54 135.99
CA GLN A 354 -4.03 -70.51 134.94
C GLN A 354 -2.91 -70.75 133.91
N ILE A 355 -1.69 -71.12 134.34
CA ILE A 355 -0.57 -71.43 133.44
C ILE A 355 -0.84 -72.74 132.66
N ALA A 356 -1.46 -73.73 133.30
CA ALA A 356 -1.82 -75.01 132.68
C ALA A 356 -2.96 -74.90 131.66
N ALA A 357 -3.80 -73.86 131.76
CA ALA A 357 -4.87 -73.54 130.83
C ALA A 357 -4.42 -72.78 129.57
N LEU A 358 -3.17 -72.29 129.51
CA LEU A 358 -2.61 -71.70 128.29
C LEU A 358 -2.38 -72.80 127.23
N PRO A 359 -2.63 -72.56 125.93
CA PRO A 359 -2.30 -73.50 124.86
C PRO A 359 -0.83 -73.97 124.86
N SER A 360 -0.51 -75.03 124.11
CA SER A 360 0.89 -75.30 123.74
C SER A 360 1.38 -74.20 122.81
N LYS A 361 2.70 -74.02 122.74
CA LYS A 361 3.38 -72.99 121.94
C LYS A 361 2.92 -72.92 120.47
N GLU A 362 2.58 -74.08 119.89
CA GLU A 362 2.11 -74.25 118.52
C GLU A 362 0.63 -73.88 118.34
N GLY A 363 -0.15 -73.90 119.42
CA GLY A 363 -1.57 -73.54 119.46
C GLY A 363 -1.85 -72.15 120.04
N ILE A 364 -0.81 -71.37 120.38
CA ILE A 364 -0.96 -70.01 120.89
C ILE A 364 -1.40 -69.05 119.76
N THR A 365 -2.37 -68.20 120.08
CA THR A 365 -2.88 -67.16 119.19
C THR A 365 -2.82 -65.77 119.86
N LEU A 366 -3.11 -64.71 119.10
CA LEU A 366 -3.23 -63.37 119.66
C LEU A 366 -4.42 -63.21 120.63
N ALA A 367 -5.44 -64.09 120.57
CA ALA A 367 -6.55 -64.07 121.53
C ALA A 367 -6.09 -64.51 122.94
N ASP A 368 -5.08 -65.38 123.02
CA ASP A 368 -4.53 -65.89 124.28
C ASP A 368 -3.72 -64.84 125.05
N LYS A 369 -3.39 -63.69 124.44
CA LYS A 369 -2.67 -62.58 125.09
C LYS A 369 -3.32 -62.15 126.41
N ALA A 370 -4.65 -62.05 126.45
CA ALA A 370 -5.36 -61.70 127.68
C ALA A 370 -5.28 -62.81 128.75
N ALA A 371 -5.13 -64.08 128.37
CA ALA A 371 -4.94 -65.19 129.31
C ALA A 371 -3.49 -65.24 129.83
N ALA A 372 -2.50 -65.12 128.94
CA ALA A 372 -1.08 -65.08 129.31
C ALA A 372 -0.76 -63.89 130.23
N SER A 373 -1.24 -62.68 129.91
CA SER A 373 -1.05 -61.51 130.78
C SER A 373 -1.75 -61.64 132.13
N ARG A 374 -2.92 -62.32 132.22
CA ARG A 374 -3.55 -62.63 133.52
C ARG A 374 -2.71 -63.61 134.33
N ALA A 375 -2.27 -64.71 133.72
CA ALA A 375 -1.42 -65.71 134.38
C ALA A 375 -0.08 -65.11 134.86
N ARG A 376 0.52 -64.21 134.07
CA ARG A 376 1.69 -63.42 134.47
C ARG A 376 1.41 -62.53 135.67
N THR A 377 0.37 -61.70 135.62
CA THR A 377 0.02 -60.81 136.75
C THR A 377 -0.32 -61.60 138.02
N ALA A 378 -1.04 -62.72 137.89
CA ALA A 378 -1.38 -63.59 139.01
C ALA A 378 -0.13 -64.27 139.59
N TYR A 379 0.80 -64.74 138.76
CA TYR A 379 2.09 -65.25 139.21
C TYR A 379 2.91 -64.16 139.91
N GLU A 380 3.02 -62.96 139.33
CA GLU A 380 3.86 -61.92 139.93
C GLU A 380 3.34 -61.40 141.27
N ALA A 381 2.02 -61.45 141.51
CA ALA A 381 1.38 -61.09 142.76
C ALA A 381 1.60 -62.10 143.91
N LEU A 382 2.13 -63.31 143.63
CA LEU A 382 2.43 -64.30 144.65
C LEU A 382 3.64 -63.91 145.52
N THR A 383 3.63 -64.32 146.80
CA THR A 383 4.79 -64.21 147.69
C THR A 383 5.95 -65.11 147.25
N ALA A 384 7.15 -64.91 147.79
CA ALA A 384 8.32 -65.75 147.45
C ALA A 384 8.07 -67.24 147.73
N ASN A 385 7.42 -67.57 148.85
CA ASN A 385 7.06 -68.95 149.20
C ASN A 385 6.04 -69.53 148.22
N GLN A 386 5.01 -68.75 147.87
CA GLN A 386 3.99 -69.15 146.90
C GLN A 386 4.56 -69.35 145.49
N LYS A 387 5.48 -68.48 145.03
CA LYS A 387 6.20 -68.64 143.75
C LYS A 387 7.03 -69.92 143.73
N ALA A 388 7.71 -70.26 144.83
CA ALA A 388 8.43 -71.53 144.96
C ALA A 388 7.50 -72.76 144.87
N LEU A 389 6.28 -72.67 145.41
CA LEU A 389 5.25 -73.71 145.29
C LEU A 389 4.67 -73.85 143.88
N VAL A 390 4.71 -72.80 143.03
CA VAL A 390 4.32 -72.88 141.60
C VAL A 390 5.36 -73.67 140.78
N GLY A 391 6.65 -73.42 141.02
CA GLY A 391 7.74 -74.05 140.27
C GLY A 391 8.01 -73.40 138.91
N ALA A 392 8.44 -74.18 137.92
CA ALA A 392 8.89 -73.67 136.63
C ALA A 392 7.73 -73.21 135.72
N ILE A 393 7.74 -71.94 135.32
CA ILE A 393 6.69 -71.29 134.53
C ILE A 393 6.88 -71.37 133.01
N THR A 394 7.64 -72.34 132.49
CA THR A 394 8.12 -72.39 131.09
C THR A 394 7.01 -72.16 130.05
N ARG A 395 5.84 -72.79 130.23
CA ARG A 395 4.67 -72.64 129.33
C ARG A 395 4.16 -71.21 129.22
N LEU A 396 4.20 -70.43 130.32
CA LEU A 396 3.84 -69.01 130.30
C LEU A 396 4.86 -68.21 129.49
N THR A 397 6.16 -68.42 129.73
CA THR A 397 7.21 -67.69 129.00
C THR A 397 7.27 -68.06 127.51
N GLU A 398 6.97 -69.30 127.14
CA GLU A 398 6.85 -69.71 125.73
C GLU A 398 5.61 -69.13 125.06
N ALA A 399 4.47 -69.06 125.78
CA ALA A 399 3.27 -68.40 125.30
C ALA A 399 3.49 -66.90 125.07
N GLU A 400 4.11 -66.20 126.02
CA GLU A 400 4.45 -64.77 125.90
C GLU A 400 5.40 -64.51 124.72
N ALA A 401 6.40 -65.36 124.52
CA ALA A 401 7.33 -65.27 123.37
C ALA A 401 6.63 -65.54 122.03
N ALA A 402 5.72 -66.52 121.98
CA ALA A 402 4.92 -66.82 120.78
C ALA A 402 3.94 -65.67 120.45
N ILE A 403 3.27 -65.09 121.46
CA ILE A 403 2.44 -63.90 121.29
C ILE A 403 3.27 -62.73 120.73
N ALA A 404 4.44 -62.44 121.31
CA ALA A 404 5.30 -61.37 120.85
C ALA A 404 5.78 -61.57 119.39
N ALA A 405 6.07 -62.81 118.98
CA ALA A 405 6.39 -63.15 117.60
C ALA A 405 5.19 -62.96 116.65
N LEU A 406 3.98 -63.35 117.07
CA LEU A 406 2.75 -63.13 116.30
C LEU A 406 2.40 -61.64 116.17
N GLU A 407 2.63 -60.82 117.21
CA GLU A 407 2.43 -59.37 117.14
C GLU A 407 3.46 -58.69 116.22
N ALA A 408 4.72 -59.13 116.26
CA ALA A 408 5.76 -58.67 115.34
C ALA A 408 5.45 -59.06 113.88
N GLN A 409 4.96 -60.29 113.65
CA GLN A 409 4.54 -60.75 112.32
C GLN A 409 3.34 -59.95 111.80
N ALA A 410 2.30 -59.74 112.62
CA ALA A 410 1.15 -58.92 112.25
C ALA A 410 1.54 -57.47 111.92
N ALA A 411 2.50 -56.89 112.67
CA ALA A 411 3.04 -55.57 112.36
C ALA A 411 3.84 -55.54 111.04
N ALA A 412 4.61 -56.59 110.74
CA ALA A 412 5.36 -56.73 109.49
C ALA A 412 4.42 -56.91 108.28
N ASP A 413 3.38 -57.75 108.41
CA ASP A 413 2.35 -57.94 107.37
C ASP A 413 1.57 -56.65 107.11
N GLN A 414 1.24 -55.89 108.16
CA GLN A 414 0.59 -54.59 108.04
C GLN A 414 1.51 -53.55 107.38
N ALA A 415 2.81 -53.57 107.67
CA ALA A 415 3.79 -52.70 107.04
C ALA A 415 3.95 -53.00 105.54
N ALA A 416 4.05 -54.29 105.16
CA ALA A 416 4.12 -54.72 103.76
C ALA A 416 2.87 -54.30 102.96
N ALA A 417 1.68 -54.52 103.53
CA ALA A 417 0.42 -54.06 102.93
C ALA A 417 0.34 -52.51 102.82
N ASN A 418 0.87 -51.78 103.79
CA ASN A 418 0.87 -50.31 103.77
C ASN A 418 1.78 -49.72 102.69
N VAL A 419 2.90 -50.36 102.34
CA VAL A 419 3.74 -49.94 101.20
C VAL A 419 2.96 -50.03 99.89
N VAL A 420 2.23 -51.12 99.67
CA VAL A 420 1.42 -51.31 98.45
C VAL A 420 0.21 -50.36 98.43
N LYS A 421 -0.46 -50.14 99.57
CA LYS A 421 -1.49 -49.10 99.71
C LYS A 421 -0.98 -47.72 99.29
N ALA A 422 0.22 -47.33 99.73
CA ALA A 422 0.82 -46.04 99.37
C ALA A 422 1.09 -45.93 97.86
N GLN A 423 1.58 -47.00 97.23
CA GLN A 423 1.80 -47.05 95.78
C GLN A 423 0.47 -46.93 94.99
N ILE A 424 -0.57 -47.68 95.38
CA ILE A 424 -1.90 -47.61 94.74
C ILE A 424 -2.54 -46.22 94.97
N ALA A 425 -2.37 -45.64 96.16
CA ALA A 425 -2.87 -44.30 96.48
C ALA A 425 -2.14 -43.17 95.72
N ALA A 426 -0.92 -43.41 95.24
CA ALA A 426 -0.14 -42.48 94.43
C ALA A 426 -0.46 -42.53 92.92
N LEU A 427 -1.19 -43.55 92.45
CA LEU A 427 -1.72 -43.57 91.08
C LEU A 427 -2.80 -42.49 90.92
N PRO A 428 -2.89 -41.79 89.77
CA PRO A 428 -3.93 -40.78 89.57
C PRO A 428 -5.34 -41.40 89.56
N ALA A 429 -6.37 -40.57 89.69
CA ALA A 429 -7.73 -40.96 89.35
C ALA A 429 -7.80 -41.32 87.85
N LYS A 430 -8.71 -42.22 87.49
CA LYS A 430 -8.88 -42.82 86.15
C LYS A 430 -8.85 -41.80 85.00
N GLU A 431 -9.49 -40.66 85.19
CA GLU A 431 -9.64 -39.56 84.23
C GLU A 431 -8.34 -38.77 84.02
N ALA A 432 -7.39 -38.88 84.96
CA ALA A 432 -6.08 -38.24 84.95
C ALA A 432 -4.94 -39.25 84.73
N VAL A 433 -5.24 -40.48 84.34
CA VAL A 433 -4.24 -41.49 83.95
C VAL A 433 -3.63 -41.09 82.61
N THR A 434 -2.30 -41.19 82.52
CA THR A 434 -1.53 -40.98 81.28
C THR A 434 -0.56 -42.13 81.05
N LEU A 435 0.01 -42.23 79.84
CA LEU A 435 1.04 -43.24 79.54
C LEU A 435 2.30 -43.11 80.43
N ALA A 436 2.59 -41.93 80.97
CA ALA A 436 3.69 -41.74 81.93
C ALA A 436 3.47 -42.52 83.24
N ASN A 437 2.21 -42.83 83.60
CA ASN A 437 1.88 -43.60 84.80
C ASN A 437 2.11 -45.11 84.64
N LYS A 438 2.42 -45.61 83.42
CA LYS A 438 2.59 -47.05 83.15
C LYS A 438 3.63 -47.72 84.04
N ALA A 439 4.77 -47.08 84.27
CA ALA A 439 5.81 -47.63 85.14
C ALA A 439 5.34 -47.75 86.60
N ALA A 440 4.63 -46.75 87.13
CA ALA A 440 4.11 -46.74 88.49
C ALA A 440 2.98 -47.78 88.69
N ALA A 441 2.07 -47.92 87.72
CA ALA A 441 1.02 -48.94 87.76
C ALA A 441 1.62 -50.35 87.73
N ALA A 442 2.57 -50.62 86.82
CA ALA A 442 3.27 -51.90 86.75
C ALA A 442 4.04 -52.20 88.05
N GLN A 443 4.71 -51.20 88.65
CA GLN A 443 5.40 -51.36 89.93
C GLN A 443 4.42 -51.69 91.08
N ALA A 444 3.30 -50.97 91.18
CA ALA A 444 2.27 -51.22 92.18
C ALA A 444 1.63 -52.61 92.03
N ARG A 445 1.40 -53.06 90.78
CA ARG A 445 0.97 -54.43 90.47
C ARG A 445 2.01 -55.47 90.89
N THR A 446 3.28 -55.30 90.53
CA THR A 446 4.34 -56.23 90.93
C THR A 446 4.48 -56.33 92.45
N ALA A 447 4.40 -55.19 93.16
CA ALA A 447 4.47 -55.16 94.61
C ALA A 447 3.23 -55.79 95.26
N TYR A 448 2.02 -55.55 94.72
CA TYR A 448 0.81 -56.24 95.17
C TYR A 448 0.91 -57.75 94.97
N GLU A 449 1.34 -58.22 93.80
CA GLU A 449 1.37 -59.67 93.53
C GLU A 449 2.38 -60.42 94.40
N ALA A 450 3.47 -59.76 94.82
CA ALA A 450 4.48 -60.30 95.72
C ALA A 450 4.00 -60.47 97.19
N LEU A 451 2.86 -59.89 97.57
CA LEU A 451 2.29 -60.05 98.91
C LEU A 451 1.67 -61.44 99.14
N THR A 452 1.75 -61.92 100.38
CA THR A 452 1.03 -63.13 100.82
C THR A 452 -0.49 -62.93 100.81
N ALA A 453 -1.28 -64.00 100.87
CA ALA A 453 -2.75 -63.89 100.90
C ALA A 453 -3.27 -63.05 102.08
N ALA A 454 -2.65 -63.16 103.26
CA ALA A 454 -2.99 -62.33 104.42
C ALA A 454 -2.63 -60.85 104.20
N GLN A 455 -1.45 -60.57 103.64
CA GLN A 455 -1.03 -59.21 103.30
C GLN A 455 -1.91 -58.58 102.21
N LYS A 456 -2.30 -59.34 101.17
CA LYS A 456 -3.26 -58.89 100.14
C LYS A 456 -4.62 -58.51 100.74
N ALA A 457 -5.13 -59.30 101.69
CA ALA A 457 -6.36 -58.95 102.42
C ALA A 457 -6.20 -57.66 103.24
N LEU A 458 -5.01 -57.38 103.81
CA LEU A 458 -4.71 -56.13 104.50
C LEU A 458 -4.55 -54.92 103.57
N VAL A 459 -4.32 -55.10 102.26
CA VAL A 459 -4.35 -54.00 101.26
C VAL A 459 -5.80 -53.54 101.03
N GLY A 460 -6.74 -54.48 100.88
CA GLY A 460 -8.15 -54.19 100.65
C GLY A 460 -8.45 -53.84 99.19
N ASP A 461 -9.10 -52.69 98.95
CA ASP A 461 -9.50 -52.26 97.61
C ASP A 461 -8.31 -51.91 96.72
N ILE A 462 -8.30 -52.47 95.50
CA ILE A 462 -7.30 -52.22 94.45
C ILE A 462 -7.91 -51.58 93.19
N THR A 463 -9.17 -51.14 93.23
CA THR A 463 -9.91 -50.64 92.05
C THR A 463 -9.12 -49.58 91.28
N ARG A 464 -8.50 -48.61 91.98
CA ARG A 464 -7.65 -47.57 91.37
C ARG A 464 -6.47 -48.11 90.56
N LEU A 465 -5.87 -49.23 90.97
CA LEU A 465 -4.81 -49.89 90.20
C LEU A 465 -5.39 -50.50 88.91
N THR A 466 -6.47 -51.28 89.03
CA THR A 466 -7.10 -51.93 87.87
C THR A 466 -7.70 -50.94 86.87
N GLU A 467 -8.22 -49.80 87.34
CA GLU A 467 -8.69 -48.73 86.47
C GLU A 467 -7.54 -47.99 85.78
N ALA A 468 -6.41 -47.76 86.47
CA ALA A 468 -5.22 -47.19 85.86
C ALA A 468 -4.62 -48.11 84.78
N GLU A 469 -4.47 -49.41 85.06
CA GLU A 469 -4.01 -50.42 84.09
C GLU A 469 -4.93 -50.48 82.85
N SER A 470 -6.25 -50.43 83.07
CA SER A 470 -7.25 -50.41 81.99
C SER A 470 -7.15 -49.13 81.14
N ALA A 471 -7.04 -47.96 81.78
CA ALA A 471 -6.90 -46.68 81.10
C ALA A 471 -5.57 -46.58 80.33
N ILE A 472 -4.46 -47.06 80.89
CA ILE A 472 -3.17 -47.19 80.18
C ILE A 472 -3.35 -48.06 78.92
N THR A 473 -4.01 -49.20 79.03
CA THR A 473 -4.23 -50.12 77.90
C THR A 473 -5.02 -49.45 76.77
N VAL A 474 -6.06 -48.66 77.10
CA VAL A 474 -6.83 -47.87 76.12
C VAL A 474 -5.97 -46.76 75.49
N LEU A 475 -5.15 -46.07 76.28
CA LEU A 475 -4.24 -45.02 75.78
C LEU A 475 -3.14 -45.59 74.86
N GLU A 476 -2.62 -46.79 75.13
CA GLU A 476 -1.65 -47.45 74.25
C GLU A 476 -2.29 -47.89 72.93
N ALA A 477 -3.52 -48.41 72.97
CA ALA A 477 -4.29 -48.72 71.76
C ALA A 477 -4.60 -47.46 70.93
N GLN A 478 -4.98 -46.35 71.59
CA GLN A 478 -5.22 -45.07 70.93
C GLN A 478 -3.94 -44.50 70.30
N ALA A 479 -2.81 -44.51 71.02
CA ALA A 479 -1.53 -44.04 70.49
C ALA A 479 -1.06 -44.87 69.27
N ALA A 480 -1.29 -46.19 69.29
CA ALA A 480 -1.02 -47.06 68.15
C ALA A 480 -1.93 -46.75 66.95
N ALA A 481 -3.22 -46.47 67.19
CA ALA A 481 -4.18 -46.09 66.15
C ALA A 481 -3.85 -44.72 65.53
N ASP A 482 -3.50 -43.73 66.34
CA ASP A 482 -3.06 -42.39 65.89
C ASP A 482 -1.77 -42.49 65.06
N GLN A 483 -0.83 -43.33 65.48
CA GLN A 483 0.41 -43.58 64.74
C GLN A 483 0.14 -44.31 63.41
N ALA A 484 -0.82 -45.24 63.36
CA ALA A 484 -1.22 -45.92 62.14
C ALA A 484 -1.88 -44.95 61.13
N ALA A 485 -2.82 -44.10 61.59
CA ALA A 485 -3.47 -43.08 60.77
C ALA A 485 -2.45 -42.09 60.17
N ALA A 486 -1.52 -41.59 60.99
CA ALA A 486 -0.43 -40.72 60.53
C ALA A 486 0.49 -41.43 59.52
N ASN A 487 0.76 -42.73 59.69
CA ASN A 487 1.62 -43.49 58.78
C ASN A 487 0.98 -43.71 57.39
N VAL A 488 -0.35 -43.85 57.29
CA VAL A 488 -1.06 -43.89 55.99
C VAL A 488 -0.84 -42.59 55.21
N VAL A 489 -1.00 -41.44 55.87
CA VAL A 489 -0.80 -40.13 55.22
C VAL A 489 0.68 -39.89 54.89
N LYS A 490 1.62 -40.30 55.74
CA LYS A 490 3.06 -40.30 55.40
C LYS A 490 3.35 -41.10 54.14
N ALA A 491 2.76 -42.29 53.99
CA ALA A 491 2.96 -43.13 52.80
C ALA A 491 2.41 -42.46 51.53
N GLN A 492 1.24 -41.82 51.60
CA GLN A 492 0.68 -41.06 50.49
C GLN A 492 1.56 -39.86 50.09
N ILE A 493 2.02 -39.06 51.05
CA ILE A 493 2.92 -37.92 50.79
C ILE A 493 4.28 -38.40 50.27
N ALA A 494 4.78 -39.54 50.76
CA ALA A 494 6.03 -40.13 50.29
C ALA A 494 5.93 -40.74 48.86
N ALA A 495 4.74 -41.08 48.39
CA ALA A 495 4.46 -41.57 47.05
C ALA A 495 4.29 -40.46 45.99
N LEU A 496 4.11 -39.20 46.40
CA LEU A 496 4.14 -38.06 45.47
C LEU A 496 5.56 -37.90 44.88
N PRO A 497 5.72 -37.58 43.58
CA PRO A 497 7.05 -37.39 43.00
C PRO A 497 7.80 -36.22 43.65
N ALA A 498 9.12 -36.16 43.42
CA ALA A 498 9.88 -34.94 43.66
C ALA A 498 9.33 -33.81 42.77
N LYS A 499 9.44 -32.56 43.23
CA LYS A 499 8.84 -31.35 42.62
C LYS A 499 9.09 -31.22 41.12
N GLU A 500 10.30 -31.57 40.69
CA GLU A 500 10.80 -31.49 39.31
C GLU A 500 10.19 -32.56 38.39
N ALA A 501 9.62 -33.62 38.99
CA ALA A 501 8.96 -34.74 38.32
C ALA A 501 7.43 -34.76 38.56
N VAL A 502 6.86 -33.68 39.09
CA VAL A 502 5.41 -33.50 39.22
C VAL A 502 4.80 -33.26 37.84
N THR A 503 3.68 -33.91 37.57
CA THR A 503 2.88 -33.75 36.35
C THR A 503 1.40 -33.57 36.72
N LEU A 504 0.57 -33.14 35.76
CA LEU A 504 -0.88 -33.03 35.96
C LEU A 504 -1.54 -34.38 36.31
N ALA A 505 -0.97 -35.51 35.89
CA ALA A 505 -1.45 -36.84 36.29
C ALA A 505 -1.34 -37.09 37.81
N ASN A 506 -0.45 -36.38 38.51
CA ASN A 506 -0.30 -36.49 39.96
C ASN A 506 -1.39 -35.72 40.74
N LYS A 507 -2.23 -34.91 40.09
CA LYS A 507 -3.27 -34.09 40.75
C LYS A 507 -4.19 -34.91 41.66
N ALA A 508 -4.70 -36.05 41.18
CA ALA A 508 -5.57 -36.91 41.98
C ALA A 508 -4.88 -37.44 43.25
N ALA A 509 -3.60 -37.82 43.16
CA ALA A 509 -2.83 -38.31 44.30
C ALA A 509 -2.49 -37.19 45.32
N ALA A 510 -2.13 -36.00 44.83
CA ALA A 510 -1.90 -34.84 45.70
C ALA A 510 -3.18 -34.42 46.43
N SER A 511 -4.31 -34.29 45.73
CA SER A 511 -5.61 -34.01 46.34
C SER A 511 -6.04 -35.09 47.34
N GLN A 512 -5.82 -36.37 47.05
CA GLN A 512 -6.11 -37.46 47.99
C GLN A 512 -5.26 -37.36 49.26
N ALA A 513 -3.94 -37.13 49.12
CA ALA A 513 -3.03 -36.95 50.25
C ALA A 513 -3.40 -35.72 51.09
N ARG A 514 -3.84 -34.62 50.46
CA ARG A 514 -4.38 -33.44 51.15
C ARG A 514 -5.65 -33.74 51.91
N THR A 515 -6.66 -34.36 51.30
CA THR A 515 -7.91 -34.73 51.99
C THR A 515 -7.65 -35.67 53.15
N ALA A 516 -6.77 -36.66 52.97
CA ALA A 516 -6.40 -37.60 54.03
C ALA A 516 -5.62 -36.92 55.17
N TYR A 517 -4.70 -36.00 54.85
CA TYR A 517 -4.02 -35.18 55.87
C TYR A 517 -5.03 -34.29 56.62
N GLU A 518 -5.93 -33.59 55.94
CA GLU A 518 -6.83 -32.67 56.64
C GLU A 518 -7.84 -33.36 57.55
N ALA A 519 -8.22 -34.61 57.24
CA ALA A 519 -9.07 -35.45 58.07
C ALA A 519 -8.41 -35.95 59.39
N LEU A 520 -7.09 -35.80 59.54
CA LEU A 520 -6.38 -36.19 60.76
C LEU A 520 -6.63 -35.22 61.94
N THR A 521 -6.64 -35.75 63.15
CA THR A 521 -6.65 -34.96 64.40
C THR A 521 -5.35 -34.16 64.57
N ALA A 522 -5.34 -33.15 65.47
CA ALA A 522 -4.14 -32.36 65.74
C ALA A 522 -2.93 -33.23 66.18
N THR A 523 -3.17 -34.24 67.02
CA THR A 523 -2.15 -35.23 67.44
C THR A 523 -1.63 -36.03 66.25
N GLN A 524 -2.53 -36.52 65.39
CA GLN A 524 -2.16 -37.29 64.21
C GLN A 524 -1.40 -36.43 63.17
N LYS A 525 -1.80 -35.16 62.96
CA LYS A 525 -1.06 -34.21 62.10
C LYS A 525 0.35 -33.95 62.63
N ALA A 526 0.52 -33.79 63.95
CA ALA A 526 1.83 -33.68 64.58
C ALA A 526 2.70 -34.94 64.37
N LEU A 527 2.09 -36.14 64.39
CA LEU A 527 2.78 -37.40 64.07
C LEU A 527 3.15 -37.54 62.59
N VAL A 528 2.44 -36.89 61.64
CA VAL A 528 2.85 -36.81 60.22
C VAL A 528 4.11 -35.97 60.05
N GLY A 529 4.18 -34.80 60.69
CA GLY A 529 5.29 -33.87 60.58
C GLY A 529 5.18 -32.93 59.37
N ALA A 530 6.32 -32.47 58.83
CA ALA A 530 6.37 -31.49 57.76
C ALA A 530 5.87 -32.05 56.41
N ILE A 531 4.84 -31.43 55.84
CA ILE A 531 4.18 -31.87 54.60
C ILE A 531 4.78 -31.25 53.31
N THR A 532 6.04 -30.79 53.34
CA THR A 532 6.65 -29.96 52.28
C THR A 532 6.45 -30.53 50.86
N ARG A 533 6.68 -31.84 50.67
CA ARG A 533 6.49 -32.52 49.38
C ARG A 533 5.07 -32.45 48.83
N LEU A 534 4.05 -32.47 49.70
CA LEU A 534 2.65 -32.27 49.30
C LEU A 534 2.43 -30.83 48.82
N THR A 535 2.85 -29.84 49.61
CA THR A 535 2.69 -28.42 49.24
C THR A 535 3.48 -28.02 47.99
N GLU A 536 4.66 -28.63 47.77
CA GLU A 536 5.44 -28.43 46.54
C GLU A 536 4.78 -29.11 45.34
N ALA A 537 4.22 -30.31 45.50
CA ALA A 537 3.47 -30.98 44.44
C ALA A 537 2.20 -30.20 44.06
N GLU A 538 1.41 -29.74 45.04
CA GLU A 538 0.23 -28.89 44.83
C GLU A 538 0.60 -27.59 44.09
N SER A 539 1.69 -26.93 44.50
CA SER A 539 2.18 -25.70 43.86
C SER A 539 2.65 -25.94 42.42
N ALA A 540 3.35 -27.06 42.17
CA ALA A 540 3.78 -27.44 40.82
C ALA A 540 2.61 -27.84 39.92
N ILE A 541 1.59 -28.54 40.45
CA ILE A 541 0.33 -28.81 39.73
C ILE A 541 -0.36 -27.50 39.34
N ALA A 542 -0.52 -26.57 40.28
CA ALA A 542 -1.15 -25.28 40.00
C ALA A 542 -0.40 -24.49 38.91
N ALA A 543 0.93 -24.47 38.95
CA ALA A 543 1.75 -23.86 37.90
C ALA A 543 1.60 -24.55 36.54
N LEU A 544 1.52 -25.89 36.50
CA LEU A 544 1.28 -26.65 35.28
C LEU A 544 -0.14 -26.43 34.71
N GLU A 545 -1.15 -26.28 35.57
CA GLU A 545 -2.52 -25.95 35.12
C GLU A 545 -2.59 -24.52 34.55
N THR A 546 -1.91 -23.56 35.19
CA THR A 546 -1.74 -22.20 34.64
C THR A 546 -1.02 -22.22 33.29
N GLN A 547 0.08 -22.99 33.15
CA GLN A 547 0.82 -23.09 31.89
C GLN A 547 -0.02 -23.75 30.79
N ALA A 548 -0.75 -24.83 31.09
CA ALA A 548 -1.62 -25.50 30.13
C ALA A 548 -2.76 -24.56 29.64
N ALA A 549 -3.34 -23.76 30.54
CA ALA A 549 -4.32 -22.75 30.17
C ALA A 549 -3.72 -21.63 29.30
N ALA A 550 -2.50 -21.18 29.59
CA ALA A 550 -1.78 -20.19 28.79
C ALA A 550 -1.40 -20.72 27.39
N ASP A 551 -0.93 -21.97 27.30
CA ASP A 551 -0.61 -22.64 26.03
C ASP A 551 -1.86 -22.80 25.16
N GLN A 552 -2.99 -23.19 25.77
CA GLN A 552 -4.28 -23.28 25.11
C GLN A 552 -4.77 -21.92 24.60
N ALA A 553 -4.69 -20.86 25.42
CA ALA A 553 -5.10 -19.51 25.03
C ALA A 553 -4.23 -18.93 23.89
N ALA A 554 -2.92 -19.21 23.90
CA ALA A 554 -2.01 -18.83 22.81
C ALA A 554 -2.38 -19.55 21.50
N ALA A 555 -2.64 -20.86 21.56
CA ALA A 555 -3.07 -21.63 20.40
C ALA A 555 -4.44 -21.19 19.86
N ASP A 556 -5.42 -20.93 20.73
CA ASP A 556 -6.77 -20.51 20.33
C ASP A 556 -6.80 -19.09 19.73
N SER A 557 -5.92 -18.18 20.20
CA SER A 557 -5.70 -16.89 19.55
C SER A 557 -5.23 -17.03 18.10
N VAL A 558 -4.30 -17.98 17.83
CA VAL A 558 -3.83 -18.26 16.47
C VAL A 558 -4.91 -18.97 15.64
N LYS A 559 -5.68 -19.91 16.21
CA LYS A 559 -6.85 -20.50 15.53
C LYS A 559 -7.85 -19.42 15.12
N ALA A 560 -8.14 -18.44 15.99
CA ALA A 560 -9.06 -17.36 15.66
C ALA A 560 -8.56 -16.52 14.48
N GLN A 561 -7.25 -16.23 14.40
CA GLN A 561 -6.65 -15.54 13.24
C GLN A 561 -6.76 -16.38 11.96
N ILE A 562 -6.43 -17.67 12.00
CA ILE A 562 -6.54 -18.59 10.84
C ILE A 562 -8.01 -18.75 10.41
N ALA A 563 -8.95 -18.84 11.37
CA ALA A 563 -10.38 -18.93 11.12
C ALA A 563 -11.03 -17.62 10.63
N ALA A 564 -10.34 -16.48 10.76
CA ALA A 564 -10.74 -15.19 10.20
C ALA A 564 -10.28 -14.99 8.74
N LEU A 565 -9.30 -15.77 8.26
CA LEU A 565 -8.92 -15.76 6.84
C LEU A 565 -10.08 -16.29 5.98
N PRO A 566 -10.41 -15.69 4.82
CA PRO A 566 -11.49 -16.17 3.96
C PRO A 566 -11.20 -17.59 3.44
N ALA A 567 -12.23 -18.28 2.95
CA ALA A 567 -12.04 -19.47 2.13
C ALA A 567 -11.25 -19.11 0.87
N LYS A 568 -10.48 -20.07 0.35
CA LYS A 568 -9.51 -19.94 -0.76
C LYS A 568 -10.04 -19.15 -1.97
N GLU A 569 -11.29 -19.40 -2.34
CA GLU A 569 -11.99 -18.80 -3.49
C GLU A 569 -12.34 -17.31 -3.27
N ALA A 570 -12.37 -16.88 -2.01
CA ALA A 570 -12.67 -15.51 -1.58
C ALA A 570 -11.43 -14.77 -1.02
N VAL A 571 -10.22 -15.34 -1.19
CA VAL A 571 -8.96 -14.67 -0.85
C VAL A 571 -8.69 -13.53 -1.82
N THR A 572 -8.26 -12.39 -1.29
CA THR A 572 -7.86 -11.20 -2.06
C THR A 572 -6.52 -10.65 -1.56
N LEU A 573 -5.90 -9.75 -2.32
CA LEU A 573 -4.67 -9.08 -1.89
C LEU A 573 -4.84 -8.27 -0.58
N ALA A 574 -6.06 -7.82 -0.25
CA ALA A 574 -6.33 -7.16 1.02
C ALA A 574 -6.12 -8.10 2.24
N ASN A 575 -6.22 -9.41 2.04
CA ASN A 575 -5.99 -10.40 3.09
C ASN A 575 -4.50 -10.65 3.39
N LYS A 576 -3.57 -10.11 2.59
CA LYS A 576 -2.12 -10.33 2.74
C LYS A 576 -1.59 -9.98 4.13
N ALA A 577 -2.04 -8.86 4.71
CA ALA A 577 -1.64 -8.47 6.06
C ALA A 577 -2.13 -9.46 7.13
N ALA A 578 -3.38 -9.93 7.02
CA ALA A 578 -3.96 -10.89 7.97
C ALA A 578 -3.31 -12.28 7.86
N ALA A 579 -3.03 -12.76 6.65
CA ALA A 579 -2.32 -14.04 6.45
C ALA A 579 -0.89 -13.97 7.02
N ALA A 580 -0.15 -12.89 6.75
CA ALA A 580 1.20 -12.69 7.29
C ALA A 580 1.20 -12.56 8.82
N GLN A 581 0.19 -11.92 9.41
CA GLN A 581 0.00 -11.87 10.87
C GLN A 581 -0.28 -13.27 11.45
N ALA A 582 -1.24 -14.00 10.89
CA ALA A 582 -1.58 -15.36 11.32
C ALA A 582 -0.38 -16.32 11.22
N ARG A 583 0.42 -16.22 10.15
CA ARG A 583 1.70 -16.94 9.99
C ARG A 583 2.71 -16.54 11.06
N THR A 584 2.93 -15.24 11.28
CA THR A 584 3.89 -14.75 12.29
C THR A 584 3.50 -15.20 13.70
N ALA A 585 2.20 -15.11 14.03
CA ALA A 585 1.65 -15.55 15.30
C ALA A 585 1.75 -17.07 15.47
N TYR A 586 1.47 -17.86 14.41
CA TYR A 586 1.69 -19.31 14.42
C TYR A 586 3.16 -19.64 14.63
N GLU A 587 4.09 -19.01 13.90
CA GLU A 587 5.51 -19.39 14.02
C GLU A 587 6.13 -19.05 15.38
N ALA A 588 5.61 -18.02 16.06
CA ALA A 588 6.00 -17.65 17.43
C ALA A 588 5.55 -18.63 18.52
N LEU A 589 4.63 -19.56 18.23
CA LEU A 589 4.16 -20.56 19.18
C LEU A 589 5.23 -21.65 19.48
N THR A 590 5.22 -22.16 20.71
CA THR A 590 6.02 -23.33 21.10
C THR A 590 5.54 -24.60 20.40
N ALA A 591 6.34 -25.68 20.43
CA ALA A 591 5.95 -26.96 19.82
C ALA A 591 4.63 -27.51 20.40
N THR A 592 4.41 -27.40 21.71
CA THR A 592 3.16 -27.77 22.40
C THR A 592 1.99 -26.93 21.88
N GLN A 593 2.17 -25.60 21.80
CA GLN A 593 1.15 -24.67 21.33
C GLN A 593 0.81 -24.88 19.84
N LYS A 594 1.81 -25.13 18.98
CA LYS A 594 1.60 -25.48 17.56
C LYS A 594 0.79 -26.77 17.40
N ALA A 595 1.04 -27.77 18.24
CA ALA A 595 0.23 -29.00 18.27
C ALA A 595 -1.22 -28.74 18.73
N LEU A 596 -1.44 -27.80 19.65
CA LEU A 596 -2.78 -27.39 20.08
C LEU A 596 -3.55 -26.57 19.02
N VAL A 597 -2.87 -25.88 18.08
CA VAL A 597 -3.51 -25.22 16.93
C VAL A 597 -4.14 -26.26 15.99
N GLY A 598 -3.43 -27.35 15.70
CA GLY A 598 -3.88 -28.39 14.78
C GLY A 598 -3.64 -28.02 13.31
N ASP A 599 -4.66 -28.16 12.48
CA ASP A 599 -4.55 -27.95 11.03
C ASP A 599 -4.45 -26.45 10.65
N ILE A 600 -3.49 -26.13 9.79
CA ILE A 600 -3.24 -24.80 9.24
C ILE A 600 -3.48 -24.70 7.73
N ASN A 601 -4.08 -25.72 7.08
CA ASN A 601 -4.33 -25.75 5.64
C ASN A 601 -4.95 -24.44 5.11
N ARG A 602 -5.95 -23.89 5.81
CA ARG A 602 -6.62 -22.63 5.47
C ARG A 602 -5.69 -21.40 5.43
N LEU A 603 -4.65 -21.38 6.26
CA LEU A 603 -3.59 -20.37 6.20
C LEU A 603 -2.72 -20.60 4.95
N THR A 604 -2.25 -21.83 4.72
CA THR A 604 -1.37 -22.13 3.58
C THR A 604 -2.07 -21.93 2.22
N GLU A 605 -3.37 -22.21 2.14
CA GLU A 605 -4.17 -21.95 0.94
C GLU A 605 -4.38 -20.45 0.71
N ALA A 606 -4.58 -19.67 1.78
CA ALA A 606 -4.66 -18.21 1.67
C ALA A 606 -3.32 -17.61 1.23
N GLU A 607 -2.19 -18.04 1.81
CA GLU A 607 -0.84 -17.62 1.40
C GLU A 607 -0.57 -17.95 -0.08
N ALA A 608 -0.91 -19.17 -0.52
CA ALA A 608 -0.75 -19.59 -1.92
C ALA A 608 -1.65 -18.79 -2.88
N ALA A 609 -2.90 -18.52 -2.50
CA ALA A 609 -3.81 -17.70 -3.29
C ALA A 609 -3.35 -16.23 -3.37
N ILE A 610 -2.84 -15.65 -2.28
CA ILE A 610 -2.21 -14.31 -2.28
C ILE A 610 -1.02 -14.29 -3.24
N ALA A 611 -0.12 -15.28 -3.17
CA ALA A 611 1.05 -15.35 -4.05
C ALA A 611 0.66 -15.45 -5.54
N ALA A 612 -0.38 -16.22 -5.86
CA ALA A 612 -0.92 -16.31 -7.21
C ALA A 612 -1.53 -14.98 -7.70
N LEU A 613 -2.26 -14.26 -6.83
CA LEU A 613 -2.79 -12.93 -7.14
C LEU A 613 -1.69 -11.87 -7.34
N GLU A 614 -0.61 -11.91 -6.55
CA GLU A 614 0.53 -11.01 -6.74
C GLU A 614 1.29 -11.32 -8.04
N ALA A 615 1.45 -12.60 -8.39
CA ALA A 615 2.01 -13.00 -9.68
C ALA A 615 1.15 -12.54 -10.87
N GLN A 616 -0.18 -12.66 -10.77
CA GLN A 616 -1.10 -12.18 -11.81
C GLN A 616 -1.05 -10.65 -11.93
N ALA A 617 -1.05 -9.91 -10.82
CA ALA A 617 -0.94 -8.45 -10.83
C ALA A 617 0.38 -7.97 -11.45
N ALA A 618 1.49 -8.67 -11.17
CA ALA A 618 2.78 -8.41 -11.80
C ALA A 618 2.78 -8.73 -13.31
N ALA A 619 2.14 -9.82 -13.73
CA ALA A 619 1.97 -10.18 -15.15
C ALA A 619 1.11 -9.17 -15.91
N ASP A 620 -0.02 -8.75 -15.33
CA ASP A 620 -0.90 -7.71 -15.89
C ASP A 620 -0.16 -6.38 -16.04
N GLN A 621 0.64 -6.00 -15.04
CA GLN A 621 1.45 -4.78 -15.07
C GLN A 621 2.58 -4.87 -16.11
N ALA A 622 3.20 -6.05 -16.29
CA ALA A 622 4.21 -6.28 -17.32
C ALA A 622 3.63 -6.20 -18.74
N ALA A 623 2.46 -6.82 -18.98
CA ALA A 623 1.75 -6.74 -20.26
C ALA A 623 1.35 -5.30 -20.60
N ALA A 624 0.79 -4.57 -19.64
CA ALA A 624 0.47 -3.15 -19.80
C ALA A 624 1.72 -2.30 -20.06
N ASN A 625 2.84 -2.57 -19.38
CA ASN A 625 4.10 -1.84 -19.58
C ASN A 625 4.73 -2.11 -20.95
N ALA A 626 4.62 -3.32 -21.49
CA ALA A 626 5.08 -3.63 -22.85
C ALA A 626 4.32 -2.81 -23.90
N VAL A 627 2.99 -2.70 -23.76
CA VAL A 627 2.16 -1.87 -24.66
C VAL A 627 2.42 -0.38 -24.46
N LYS A 628 2.61 0.10 -23.21
CA LYS A 628 3.08 1.48 -22.96
C LYS A 628 4.38 1.78 -23.66
N ALA A 629 5.36 0.86 -23.65
CA ALA A 629 6.64 1.04 -24.32
C ALA A 629 6.47 1.15 -25.85
N GLN A 630 5.60 0.34 -26.46
CA GLN A 630 5.28 0.44 -27.89
C GLN A 630 4.62 1.79 -28.24
N ILE A 631 3.60 2.21 -27.47
CA ILE A 631 2.93 3.51 -27.67
C ILE A 631 3.90 4.68 -27.41
N ALA A 632 4.82 4.55 -26.45
CA ALA A 632 5.84 5.56 -26.16
C ALA A 632 6.98 5.63 -27.19
N ALA A 633 7.15 4.59 -28.01
CA ALA A 633 8.12 4.55 -29.11
C ALA A 633 7.58 5.17 -30.41
N LEU A 634 6.26 5.33 -30.58
CA LEU A 634 5.68 6.03 -31.72
C LEU A 634 6.12 7.51 -31.74
N PRO A 635 6.45 8.11 -32.90
CA PRO A 635 6.84 9.51 -32.95
C PRO A 635 5.74 10.46 -32.44
N ALA A 636 6.12 11.68 -32.08
CA ALA A 636 5.17 12.76 -31.86
C ALA A 636 4.40 13.04 -33.17
N LYS A 637 3.15 13.48 -33.06
CA LYS A 637 2.18 13.65 -34.17
C LYS A 637 2.76 14.38 -35.39
N GLU A 638 3.57 15.40 -35.15
CA GLU A 638 4.19 16.27 -36.16
C GLU A 638 5.37 15.60 -36.90
N ALA A 639 5.88 14.50 -36.36
CA ALA A 639 7.00 13.70 -36.90
C ALA A 639 6.58 12.30 -37.37
N VAL A 640 5.28 12.00 -37.40
CA VAL A 640 4.73 10.73 -37.92
C VAL A 640 4.93 10.65 -39.43
N THR A 641 5.34 9.48 -39.92
CA THR A 641 5.49 9.18 -41.35
C THR A 641 4.67 7.95 -41.75
N LEU A 642 4.60 7.68 -43.05
CA LEU A 642 4.01 6.42 -43.55
C LEU A 642 4.83 5.17 -43.17
N GLY A 643 6.12 5.32 -42.81
CA GLY A 643 6.95 4.22 -42.31
C GLY A 643 6.49 3.72 -40.94
N ASP A 644 5.94 4.60 -40.11
CA ASP A 644 5.48 4.29 -38.76
C ASP A 644 4.18 3.46 -38.73
N LYS A 645 3.51 3.29 -39.88
CA LYS A 645 2.25 2.53 -39.99
C LYS A 645 2.35 1.11 -39.43
N ALA A 646 3.47 0.42 -39.66
CA ALA A 646 3.67 -0.92 -39.10
C ALA A 646 3.76 -0.91 -37.56
N ALA A 647 4.43 0.10 -36.97
CA ALA A 647 4.56 0.25 -35.53
C ALA A 647 3.25 0.66 -34.86
N ALA A 648 2.50 1.59 -35.47
CA ALA A 648 1.18 2.01 -34.98
C ALA A 648 0.17 0.85 -34.99
N VAL A 649 0.10 0.09 -36.09
CA VAL A 649 -0.75 -1.12 -36.18
C VAL A 649 -0.33 -2.17 -35.15
N ALA A 650 0.97 -2.43 -34.98
CA ALA A 650 1.45 -3.37 -33.97
C ALA A 650 1.07 -2.94 -32.54
N ALA A 651 1.26 -1.66 -32.19
CA ALA A 651 0.87 -1.10 -30.90
C ALA A 651 -0.64 -1.16 -30.66
N ARG A 652 -1.46 -0.92 -31.69
CA ARG A 652 -2.92 -1.11 -31.64
C ARG A 652 -3.31 -2.56 -31.42
N THR A 653 -2.75 -3.50 -32.18
CA THR A 653 -3.03 -4.94 -32.02
C THR A 653 -2.63 -5.43 -30.63
N ALA A 654 -1.46 -5.02 -30.13
CA ALA A 654 -0.99 -5.38 -28.80
C ALA A 654 -1.88 -4.75 -27.70
N TYR A 655 -2.30 -3.49 -27.86
CA TYR A 655 -3.27 -2.87 -26.95
C TYR A 655 -4.61 -3.61 -26.96
N GLU A 656 -5.18 -3.93 -28.13
CA GLU A 656 -6.50 -4.57 -28.17
C GLU A 656 -6.51 -6.00 -27.62
N ALA A 657 -5.39 -6.71 -27.67
CA ALA A 657 -5.21 -8.03 -27.06
C ALA A 657 -5.16 -8.03 -25.52
N LEU A 658 -4.99 -6.87 -24.88
CA LEU A 658 -4.97 -6.76 -23.41
C LEU A 658 -6.37 -6.98 -22.79
N THR A 659 -6.39 -7.55 -21.57
CA THR A 659 -7.61 -7.65 -20.76
C THR A 659 -8.12 -6.26 -20.31
N ALA A 660 -9.36 -6.15 -19.84
CA ALA A 660 -9.90 -4.88 -19.33
C ALA A 660 -9.03 -4.27 -18.20
N THR A 661 -8.54 -5.09 -17.28
CA THR A 661 -7.60 -4.69 -16.21
C THR A 661 -6.30 -4.16 -16.78
N GLN A 662 -5.71 -4.87 -17.75
CA GLN A 662 -4.46 -4.48 -18.40
C GLN A 662 -4.61 -3.20 -19.24
N LYS A 663 -5.73 -3.02 -19.96
CA LYS A 663 -6.06 -1.76 -20.68
C LYS A 663 -6.19 -0.57 -19.71
N ALA A 664 -6.82 -0.78 -18.56
CA ALA A 664 -6.88 0.25 -17.51
C ALA A 664 -5.49 0.60 -16.94
N LEU A 665 -4.59 -0.37 -16.81
CA LEU A 665 -3.19 -0.14 -16.43
C LEU A 665 -2.35 0.58 -17.51
N VAL A 666 -2.69 0.45 -18.80
CA VAL A 666 -2.09 1.26 -19.89
C VAL A 666 -2.51 2.73 -19.76
N GLY A 667 -3.80 3.00 -19.53
CA GLY A 667 -4.34 4.35 -19.42
C GLY A 667 -4.63 4.99 -20.79
N ALA A 668 -4.45 6.31 -20.90
CA ALA A 668 -4.81 7.07 -22.10
C ALA A 668 -3.83 6.81 -23.27
N ILE A 669 -4.35 6.31 -24.38
CA ILE A 669 -3.59 5.94 -25.59
C ILE A 669 -3.42 7.08 -26.60
N THR A 670 -3.48 8.35 -26.17
CA THR A 670 -3.59 9.53 -27.06
C THR A 670 -2.57 9.55 -28.18
N ARG A 671 -1.28 9.27 -27.89
CA ARG A 671 -0.20 9.22 -28.88
C ARG A 671 -0.41 8.17 -29.98
N LEU A 672 -1.01 7.02 -29.66
CA LEU A 672 -1.38 6.01 -30.65
C LEU A 672 -2.49 6.53 -31.56
N THR A 673 -3.56 7.08 -30.99
CA THR A 673 -4.67 7.64 -31.79
C THR A 673 -4.28 8.84 -32.64
N GLU A 674 -3.32 9.66 -32.17
CA GLU A 674 -2.77 10.78 -32.94
C GLU A 674 -1.86 10.30 -34.08
N ALA A 675 -1.05 9.26 -33.83
CA ALA A 675 -0.23 8.63 -34.88
C ALA A 675 -1.11 7.95 -35.94
N GLU A 676 -2.13 7.18 -35.54
CA GLU A 676 -3.11 6.56 -36.45
C GLU A 676 -3.82 7.61 -37.32
N ALA A 677 -4.25 8.73 -36.73
CA ALA A 677 -4.90 9.82 -37.45
C ALA A 677 -3.92 10.56 -38.40
N ALA A 678 -2.67 10.75 -38.01
CA ALA A 678 -1.63 11.34 -38.85
C ALA A 678 -1.27 10.43 -40.04
N ILE A 679 -1.13 9.11 -39.81
CA ILE A 679 -0.95 8.11 -40.88
C ILE A 679 -2.12 8.16 -41.86
N ALA A 680 -3.37 8.15 -41.37
CA ALA A 680 -4.55 8.21 -42.24
C ALA A 680 -4.60 9.50 -43.09
N ALA A 681 -4.19 10.64 -42.52
CA ALA A 681 -4.07 11.90 -43.26
C ALA A 681 -2.96 11.87 -44.32
N LEU A 682 -1.81 11.26 -44.02
CA LEU A 682 -0.71 11.07 -44.98
C LEU A 682 -1.08 10.11 -46.11
N GLU A 683 -1.82 9.03 -45.83
CA GLU A 683 -2.32 8.12 -46.86
C GLU A 683 -3.37 8.79 -47.76
N ALA A 684 -4.26 9.61 -47.18
CA ALA A 684 -5.19 10.43 -47.96
C ALA A 684 -4.47 11.46 -48.84
N GLN A 685 -3.42 12.12 -48.34
CA GLN A 685 -2.62 13.05 -49.12
C GLN A 685 -1.85 12.35 -50.25
N ALA A 686 -1.24 11.18 -49.98
CA ALA A 686 -0.55 10.39 -51.01
C ALA A 686 -1.52 9.92 -52.10
N ALA A 687 -2.75 9.52 -51.74
CA ALA A 687 -3.80 9.18 -52.70
C ALA A 687 -4.26 10.41 -53.52
N ALA A 688 -4.38 11.59 -52.90
CA ALA A 688 -4.72 12.83 -53.58
C ALA A 688 -3.62 13.29 -54.56
N ASP A 689 -2.34 13.22 -54.15
CA ASP A 689 -1.19 13.52 -54.99
C ASP A 689 -1.11 12.57 -56.19
N GLN A 690 -1.36 11.27 -55.95
CA GLN A 690 -1.40 10.27 -57.01
C GLN A 690 -2.58 10.49 -57.98
N ALA A 691 -3.74 10.92 -57.49
CA ALA A 691 -4.90 11.25 -58.31
C ALA A 691 -4.65 12.51 -59.18
N ALA A 692 -4.07 13.57 -58.60
CA ALA A 692 -3.69 14.79 -59.33
C ALA A 692 -2.66 14.49 -60.43
N ALA A 693 -1.61 13.72 -60.11
CA ALA A 693 -0.62 13.28 -61.09
C ALA A 693 -1.24 12.39 -62.19
N ASN A 694 -2.18 11.51 -61.85
CA ASN A 694 -2.86 10.66 -62.83
C ASN A 694 -3.83 11.45 -63.74
N ALA A 695 -4.49 12.50 -63.24
CA ALA A 695 -5.31 13.38 -64.07
C ALA A 695 -4.47 14.11 -65.13
N VAL A 696 -3.28 14.61 -64.76
CA VAL A 696 -2.34 15.23 -65.71
C VAL A 696 -1.74 14.20 -66.67
N LYS A 697 -1.36 13.00 -66.20
CA LYS A 697 -0.97 11.89 -67.09
C LYS A 697 -2.04 11.60 -68.14
N ALA A 698 -3.32 11.58 -67.76
CA ALA A 698 -4.42 11.33 -68.68
C ALA A 698 -4.55 12.44 -69.74
N GLN A 699 -4.36 13.71 -69.37
CA GLN A 699 -4.34 14.83 -70.33
C GLN A 699 -3.15 14.71 -71.31
N ILE A 700 -1.94 14.45 -70.81
CA ILE A 700 -0.74 14.26 -71.64
C ILE A 700 -0.88 13.01 -72.53
N ALA A 701 -1.55 11.96 -72.04
CA ALA A 701 -1.85 10.74 -72.79
C ALA A 701 -3.05 10.86 -73.77
N ALA A 702 -3.77 11.99 -73.75
CA ALA A 702 -4.81 12.33 -74.72
C ALA A 702 -4.29 13.13 -75.92
N LEU A 703 -3.14 13.82 -75.80
CA LEU A 703 -2.51 14.53 -76.91
C LEU A 703 -2.12 13.54 -78.03
N PRO A 704 -2.28 13.88 -79.32
CA PRO A 704 -1.88 12.98 -80.41
C PRO A 704 -0.38 12.63 -80.38
N ALA A 705 -0.01 11.54 -81.03
CA ALA A 705 1.40 11.26 -81.33
C ALA A 705 1.95 12.36 -82.25
N LYS A 706 3.25 12.64 -82.15
CA LYS A 706 3.94 13.76 -82.80
C LYS A 706 3.63 13.91 -84.30
N GLU A 707 3.50 12.78 -85.00
CA GLU A 707 3.24 12.67 -86.44
C GLU A 707 1.78 12.99 -86.83
N ALA A 708 0.87 13.00 -85.85
CA ALA A 708 -0.56 13.25 -85.99
C ALA A 708 -1.03 14.55 -85.30
N VAL A 709 -0.10 15.37 -84.79
CA VAL A 709 -0.38 16.68 -84.18
C VAL A 709 -0.88 17.64 -85.26
N THR A 710 -1.90 18.43 -84.92
CA THR A 710 -2.43 19.50 -85.76
C THR A 710 -2.44 20.84 -85.01
N LEU A 711 -2.74 21.94 -85.72
CA LEU A 711 -2.97 23.25 -85.08
C LEU A 711 -4.21 23.28 -84.17
N GLY A 712 -5.16 22.34 -84.34
CA GLY A 712 -6.33 22.21 -83.47
C GLY A 712 -5.97 21.74 -82.05
N ASP A 713 -4.90 20.96 -81.92
CA ASP A 713 -4.46 20.38 -80.63
C ASP A 713 -3.81 21.40 -79.70
N LYS A 714 -3.54 22.62 -80.18
CA LYS A 714 -2.89 23.71 -79.42
C LYS A 714 -3.60 24.04 -78.10
N ALA A 715 -4.94 24.00 -78.09
CA ALA A 715 -5.71 24.23 -76.85
C ALA A 715 -5.49 23.11 -75.82
N ALA A 716 -5.45 21.85 -76.26
CA ALA A 716 -5.24 20.69 -75.39
C ALA A 716 -3.80 20.64 -74.86
N ALA A 717 -2.80 20.96 -75.70
CA ALA A 717 -1.40 21.03 -75.28
C ALA A 717 -1.18 22.11 -74.21
N VAL A 718 -1.72 23.32 -74.41
CA VAL A 718 -1.65 24.42 -73.44
C VAL A 718 -2.40 24.07 -72.14
N GLN A 719 -3.54 23.38 -72.22
CA GLN A 719 -4.26 22.91 -71.03
C GLN A 719 -3.44 21.88 -70.24
N ALA A 720 -2.88 20.87 -70.90
CA ALA A 720 -2.04 19.84 -70.28
C ALA A 720 -0.76 20.43 -69.66
N ARG A 721 -0.13 21.40 -70.33
CA ARG A 721 0.99 22.19 -69.77
C ARG A 721 0.59 22.96 -68.53
N THR A 722 -0.54 23.66 -68.56
CA THR A 722 -1.03 24.46 -67.43
C THR A 722 -1.37 23.58 -66.22
N ALA A 723 -2.04 22.44 -66.46
CA ALA A 723 -2.35 21.48 -65.43
C ALA A 723 -1.10 20.80 -64.84
N TYR A 724 -0.10 20.47 -65.68
CA TYR A 724 1.19 19.98 -65.21
C TYR A 724 1.92 21.02 -64.37
N GLU A 725 1.99 22.29 -64.79
CA GLU A 725 2.74 23.29 -64.02
C GLU A 725 2.09 23.63 -62.66
N ALA A 726 0.77 23.47 -62.53
CA ALA A 726 0.04 23.63 -61.28
C ALA A 726 0.27 22.50 -60.25
N LEU A 727 0.88 21.37 -60.65
CA LEU A 727 1.22 20.28 -59.73
C LEU A 727 2.36 20.65 -58.76
N THR A 728 2.31 20.11 -57.54
CA THR A 728 3.43 20.19 -56.58
C THR A 728 4.65 19.40 -57.06
N ALA A 729 5.83 19.62 -56.47
CA ALA A 729 7.04 18.87 -56.82
C ALA A 729 6.86 17.34 -56.71
N THR A 730 6.20 16.87 -55.64
CA THR A 730 5.84 15.46 -55.44
C THR A 730 4.92 14.95 -56.56
N GLN A 731 3.88 15.73 -56.89
CA GLN A 731 2.93 15.37 -57.94
C GLN A 731 3.56 15.38 -59.35
N LYS A 732 4.48 16.32 -59.64
CA LYS A 732 5.28 16.34 -60.89
C LYS A 732 6.19 15.11 -60.99
N ALA A 733 6.84 14.70 -59.90
CA ALA A 733 7.62 13.47 -59.85
C ALA A 733 6.75 12.22 -60.09
N LEU A 734 5.53 12.18 -59.53
CA LEU A 734 4.55 11.12 -59.80
C LEU A 734 4.00 11.15 -61.23
N ALA A 735 3.93 12.32 -61.88
CA ALA A 735 3.54 12.48 -63.28
C ALA A 735 4.58 11.87 -64.25
N GLY A 736 5.88 12.07 -63.95
CA GLY A 736 6.99 11.46 -64.69
C GLY A 736 7.39 12.21 -65.96
N ALA A 737 7.95 11.50 -66.94
CA ALA A 737 8.47 12.11 -68.17
C ALA A 737 7.34 12.62 -69.09
N ILE A 738 7.31 13.93 -69.32
CA ILE A 738 6.28 14.62 -70.12
C ILE A 738 6.58 14.67 -71.63
N THR A 739 7.41 13.76 -72.15
CA THR A 739 7.97 13.81 -73.51
C THR A 739 6.92 14.07 -74.59
N ARG A 740 5.78 13.37 -74.53
CA ARG A 740 4.65 13.50 -75.47
C ARG A 740 4.00 14.89 -75.49
N LEU A 741 3.98 15.60 -74.35
CA LEU A 741 3.55 17.00 -74.29
C LEU A 741 4.58 17.90 -74.98
N THR A 742 5.86 17.76 -74.67
CA THR A 742 6.93 18.57 -75.29
C THR A 742 7.07 18.30 -76.80
N GLU A 743 6.79 17.09 -77.26
CA GLU A 743 6.76 16.76 -78.69
C GLU A 743 5.55 17.35 -79.40
N ALA A 744 4.37 17.35 -78.75
CA ALA A 744 3.18 18.03 -79.29
C ALA A 744 3.38 19.55 -79.36
N GLU A 745 3.91 20.18 -78.31
CA GLU A 745 4.26 21.62 -78.28
C GLU A 745 5.25 21.98 -79.41
N ALA A 746 6.28 21.16 -79.63
CA ALA A 746 7.25 21.37 -80.70
C ALA A 746 6.66 21.16 -82.11
N ALA A 747 5.77 20.17 -82.29
CA ALA A 747 5.10 19.92 -83.56
C ALA A 747 4.10 21.04 -83.91
N ILE A 748 3.34 21.56 -82.94
CA ILE A 748 2.50 22.76 -83.11
C ILE A 748 3.34 23.95 -83.59
N ALA A 749 4.47 24.24 -82.92
CA ALA A 749 5.35 25.35 -83.30
C ALA A 749 5.91 25.21 -84.72
N ALA A 750 6.25 23.99 -85.17
CA ALA A 750 6.68 23.72 -86.53
C ALA A 750 5.57 23.94 -87.57
N LEU A 751 4.33 23.55 -87.26
CA LEU A 751 3.16 23.77 -88.13
C LEU A 751 2.80 25.26 -88.24
N GLU A 752 2.90 26.02 -87.16
CA GLU A 752 2.69 27.48 -87.19
C GLU A 752 3.74 28.19 -88.05
N ALA A 753 5.00 27.75 -88.00
CA ALA A 753 6.07 28.25 -88.87
C ALA A 753 5.84 27.91 -90.35
N GLN A 754 5.41 26.68 -90.66
CA GLN A 754 5.12 26.25 -92.04
C GLN A 754 3.96 27.06 -92.65
N ALA A 755 2.87 27.27 -91.89
CA ALA A 755 1.73 28.05 -92.35
C ALA A 755 2.11 29.51 -92.69
N ALA A 756 3.02 30.12 -91.91
CA ALA A 756 3.56 31.44 -92.21
C ALA A 756 4.43 31.46 -93.48
N ALA A 757 5.21 30.41 -93.73
CA ALA A 757 6.05 30.28 -94.93
C ALA A 757 5.21 30.14 -96.21
N ASP A 758 4.18 29.30 -96.20
CA ASP A 758 3.27 29.14 -97.36
C ASP A 758 2.51 30.42 -97.69
N GLN A 759 2.08 31.18 -96.67
CA GLN A 759 1.45 32.48 -96.83
C GLN A 759 2.40 33.52 -97.44
N ALA A 760 3.69 33.48 -97.11
CA ALA A 760 4.70 34.38 -97.69
C ALA A 760 4.95 34.09 -99.18
N ALA A 761 5.12 32.80 -99.55
CA ALA A 761 5.38 32.39 -100.94
C ALA A 761 4.26 32.80 -101.90
N ALA A 762 3.00 32.59 -101.52
CA ALA A 762 1.84 32.96 -102.33
C ALA A 762 1.70 34.47 -102.57
N ASN A 763 2.09 35.30 -101.60
CA ASN A 763 2.00 36.76 -101.73
C ASN A 763 2.95 37.35 -102.78
N VAL A 764 4.08 36.69 -103.07
CA VAL A 764 5.02 37.11 -104.14
C VAL A 764 4.36 37.02 -105.51
N VAL A 765 3.68 35.90 -105.80
CA VAL A 765 3.03 35.66 -107.09
C VAL A 765 1.82 36.58 -107.30
N LYS A 766 1.03 36.84 -106.25
CA LYS A 766 -0.06 37.85 -106.30
C LYS A 766 0.42 39.20 -106.83
N ALA A 767 1.59 39.66 -106.35
CA ALA A 767 2.16 40.94 -106.77
C ALA A 767 2.55 40.96 -108.26
N GLN A 768 3.08 39.84 -108.79
CA GLN A 768 3.47 39.73 -110.20
C GLN A 768 2.26 39.71 -111.15
N ILE A 769 1.20 38.97 -110.82
CA ILE A 769 -0.05 38.95 -111.60
C ILE A 769 -0.72 40.33 -111.57
N ALA A 770 -0.63 41.05 -110.44
CA ALA A 770 -1.17 42.40 -110.30
C ALA A 770 -0.44 43.49 -111.11
N ALA A 771 0.71 43.19 -111.72
CA ALA A 771 1.53 44.15 -112.46
C ALA A 771 1.25 44.22 -113.98
N LEU A 772 0.47 43.29 -114.54
CA LEU A 772 0.22 43.22 -116.00
C LEU A 772 -0.83 44.27 -116.45
N PRO A 773 -0.68 44.90 -117.64
CA PRO A 773 -1.61 45.93 -118.11
C PRO A 773 -3.03 45.39 -118.35
N ALA A 774 -4.01 46.29 -118.40
CA ALA A 774 -5.37 45.97 -118.82
C ALA A 774 -5.41 45.69 -120.34
N LYS A 775 -6.31 44.81 -120.79
CA LYS A 775 -6.38 44.30 -122.17
C LYS A 775 -6.46 45.39 -123.24
N GLU A 776 -7.11 46.51 -122.96
CA GLU A 776 -7.27 47.65 -123.85
C GLU A 776 -5.95 48.40 -124.11
N ALA A 777 -4.96 48.19 -123.25
CA ALA A 777 -3.63 48.80 -123.32
C ALA A 777 -2.51 47.80 -123.65
N VAL A 778 -2.85 46.55 -123.99
CA VAL A 778 -1.85 45.51 -124.33
C VAL A 778 -1.23 45.81 -125.69
N THR A 779 0.09 45.95 -125.70
CA THR A 779 0.91 46.17 -126.89
C THR A 779 1.80 44.95 -127.18
N LEU A 780 2.55 45.00 -128.28
CA LEU A 780 3.55 43.96 -128.57
C LEU A 780 4.70 43.90 -127.54
N ALA A 781 4.90 44.95 -126.72
CA ALA A 781 5.96 45.02 -125.73
C ALA A 781 5.69 44.17 -124.47
N ASP A 782 4.41 44.00 -124.10
CA ASP A 782 4.01 43.42 -122.81
C ASP A 782 4.21 41.89 -122.72
N LYS A 783 4.48 41.26 -123.87
CA LYS A 783 4.67 39.81 -124.06
C LYS A 783 5.66 39.17 -123.09
N ALA A 784 6.71 39.88 -122.68
CA ALA A 784 7.73 39.36 -121.77
C ALA A 784 7.25 39.28 -120.31
N ALA A 785 6.39 40.20 -119.86
CA ALA A 785 5.93 40.26 -118.48
C ALA A 785 4.92 39.14 -118.17
N ALA A 786 3.98 38.88 -119.09
CA ALA A 786 2.99 37.80 -118.94
C ALA A 786 3.65 36.43 -118.72
N ALA A 787 4.66 36.10 -119.53
CA ALA A 787 5.40 34.83 -119.44
C ALA A 787 6.08 34.61 -118.07
N GLN A 788 6.59 35.67 -117.43
CA GLN A 788 7.22 35.56 -116.11
C GLN A 788 6.19 35.26 -115.01
N ALA A 789 5.06 35.98 -115.00
CA ALA A 789 4.01 35.77 -114.01
C ALA A 789 3.38 34.37 -114.12
N ARG A 790 3.23 33.83 -115.34
CA ARG A 790 2.81 32.44 -115.58
C ARG A 790 3.79 31.42 -114.98
N THR A 791 5.09 31.62 -115.19
CA THR A 791 6.15 30.72 -114.68
C THR A 791 6.19 30.71 -113.14
N ALA A 792 6.07 31.88 -112.51
CA ALA A 792 6.10 32.00 -111.06
C ALA A 792 4.85 31.39 -110.38
N TYR A 793 3.67 31.53 -111.00
CA TYR A 793 2.45 30.88 -110.51
C TYR A 793 2.58 29.36 -110.48
N GLU A 794 3.13 28.75 -111.54
CA GLU A 794 3.21 27.29 -111.60
C GLU A 794 4.20 26.66 -110.60
N ALA A 795 5.21 27.41 -110.15
CA ALA A 795 6.20 26.96 -109.18
C ALA A 795 5.67 26.76 -107.73
N LEU A 796 4.47 27.27 -107.42
CA LEU A 796 3.87 27.19 -106.08
C LEU A 796 3.26 25.80 -105.77
N THR A 797 3.27 25.42 -104.49
CA THR A 797 2.57 24.22 -103.99
C THR A 797 1.05 24.36 -104.10
N ALA A 798 0.30 23.26 -103.98
CA ALA A 798 -1.17 23.31 -104.01
C ALA A 798 -1.76 24.24 -102.92
N THR A 799 -1.21 24.20 -101.71
CA THR A 799 -1.58 25.12 -100.60
C THR A 799 -1.29 26.57 -100.96
N GLN A 800 -0.11 26.85 -101.52
CA GLN A 800 0.29 28.20 -101.92
C GLN A 800 -0.53 28.73 -103.10
N LYS A 801 -0.84 27.90 -104.11
CA LYS A 801 -1.73 28.24 -105.24
C LYS A 801 -3.14 28.58 -104.77
N ALA A 802 -3.67 27.84 -103.80
CA ALA A 802 -4.97 28.14 -103.18
C ALA A 802 -4.95 29.50 -102.43
N ILE A 803 -3.81 29.90 -101.85
CA ILE A 803 -3.63 31.22 -101.22
C ILE A 803 -3.50 32.33 -102.29
N VAL A 804 -3.00 32.06 -103.50
CA VAL A 804 -2.96 33.05 -104.61
C VAL A 804 -4.36 33.43 -105.09
N GLY A 805 -5.19 32.44 -105.44
CA GLY A 805 -6.53 32.69 -105.97
C GLY A 805 -6.55 33.08 -107.46
N ASP A 806 -7.13 34.24 -107.78
CA ASP A 806 -7.44 34.68 -109.15
C ASP A 806 -6.20 34.99 -110.01
N ILE A 807 -6.27 34.59 -111.28
CA ILE A 807 -5.22 34.75 -112.31
C ILE A 807 -5.73 35.38 -113.62
N THR A 808 -6.96 35.92 -113.63
CA THR A 808 -7.66 36.35 -114.86
C THR A 808 -6.85 37.35 -115.69
N ARG A 809 -6.27 38.38 -115.06
CA ARG A 809 -5.47 39.44 -115.72
C ARG A 809 -4.27 38.91 -116.53
N LEU A 810 -3.66 37.80 -116.07
CA LEU A 810 -2.56 37.17 -116.81
C LEU A 810 -3.05 36.54 -118.12
N THR A 811 -4.27 36.02 -118.15
CA THR A 811 -4.80 35.25 -119.28
C THR A 811 -5.42 36.17 -120.35
N GLU A 812 -5.95 37.35 -119.98
CA GLU A 812 -6.42 38.35 -120.97
C GLU A 812 -5.26 38.96 -121.78
N ALA A 813 -4.11 39.23 -121.14
CA ALA A 813 -2.96 39.86 -121.79
C ALA A 813 -2.29 38.99 -122.86
N GLU A 814 -2.42 37.66 -122.76
CA GLU A 814 -1.86 36.70 -123.72
C GLU A 814 -2.62 36.69 -125.08
N ALA A 815 -3.85 37.21 -125.13
CA ALA A 815 -4.74 37.07 -126.29
C ALA A 815 -4.71 38.20 -127.33
N VAL A 816 -4.41 39.45 -126.93
CA VAL A 816 -4.57 40.65 -127.80
C VAL A 816 -3.50 40.75 -128.90
N ILE A 817 -2.36 40.09 -128.72
CA ILE A 817 -1.10 40.24 -129.48
C ILE A 817 -1.15 39.65 -130.93
N ALA A 818 -2.31 39.26 -131.45
CA ALA A 818 -2.42 38.15 -132.42
C ALA A 818 -2.79 38.42 -133.91
N GLY A 819 -3.09 39.65 -134.40
CA GLY A 819 -3.38 39.80 -135.85
C GLY A 819 -3.52 41.22 -136.47
N LEU A 820 -2.80 41.48 -137.59
CA LEU A 820 -2.77 42.69 -138.45
C LEU A 820 -2.29 42.33 -139.90
N GLU A 821 -2.61 43.11 -140.95
CA GLU A 821 -2.34 42.78 -142.40
C GLU A 821 -1.67 43.91 -143.25
N THR A 822 -1.12 43.64 -144.46
CA THR A 822 -0.19 44.55 -145.23
C THR A 822 -0.13 44.39 -146.78
N LEU A 823 0.28 45.42 -147.57
CA LEU A 823 0.34 45.48 -149.07
C LEU A 823 1.77 45.66 -149.67
N THR A 824 2.15 45.06 -150.81
CA THR A 824 3.58 44.99 -151.29
C THR A 824 3.83 45.53 -152.73
N SER A 825 5.05 46.04 -153.02
CA SER A 825 5.50 46.58 -154.32
C SER A 825 5.96 45.51 -155.35
N LYS A 826 6.10 45.93 -156.61
CA LYS A 826 6.88 45.19 -157.63
C LYS A 826 8.39 45.24 -157.33
N VAL A 827 9.13 44.36 -158.01
CA VAL A 827 10.60 44.26 -157.97
C VAL A 827 11.22 45.40 -158.79
N LEU A 828 12.11 46.19 -158.18
CA LEU A 828 12.87 47.25 -158.84
C LEU A 828 14.20 46.74 -159.41
N THR A 829 14.57 47.24 -160.60
CA THR A 829 15.77 46.84 -161.36
C THR A 829 16.78 47.97 -161.59
N THR A 830 16.40 49.23 -161.33
CA THR A 830 17.28 50.40 -161.36
C THR A 830 16.76 51.48 -160.41
N PHE A 831 17.65 52.38 -159.98
CA PHE A 831 17.41 53.42 -158.99
C PHE A 831 17.85 54.83 -159.44
N ASP A 832 18.35 54.99 -160.68
CA ASP A 832 18.87 56.25 -161.24
C ASP A 832 17.84 57.01 -162.08
N PHE A 833 17.58 58.28 -161.72
CA PHE A 833 16.57 59.14 -162.33
C PHE A 833 17.05 60.59 -162.67
N SER A 834 18.35 60.86 -162.93
CA SER A 834 19.05 62.20 -162.88
C SER A 834 19.56 62.93 -164.20
N THR A 835 20.34 64.07 -164.10
CA THR A 835 20.60 65.20 -165.10
C THR A 835 22.08 65.81 -165.13
N VAL A 836 22.53 66.70 -166.08
CA VAL A 836 24.00 67.07 -166.39
C VAL A 836 24.36 68.58 -166.81
N TYR A 837 25.59 69.14 -166.51
CA TYR A 837 26.01 70.63 -166.55
C TYR A 837 27.51 71.02 -166.99
N ALA A 838 27.93 72.33 -167.15
CA ALA A 838 29.20 72.83 -167.82
C ALA A 838 30.04 74.11 -167.32
N ALA A 839 30.77 74.94 -168.18
CA ALA A 839 32.01 75.74 -167.80
C ALA A 839 32.45 77.12 -168.50
N GLN A 840 33.53 77.80 -168.00
CA GLN A 840 34.01 79.22 -168.26
C GLN A 840 35.42 79.44 -168.89
N ALA A 841 35.82 80.72 -169.17
CA ALA A 841 37.11 81.16 -169.77
C ALA A 841 38.13 81.85 -168.83
N ARG A 842 39.39 81.36 -168.83
CA ARG A 842 40.49 81.72 -167.89
C ARG A 842 41.89 81.62 -168.55
N GLY A 843 42.85 82.43 -168.10
CA GLY A 843 44.28 82.34 -168.42
C GLY A 843 45.18 82.23 -167.19
N GLU A 844 46.31 81.52 -167.30
CA GLU A 844 47.18 81.15 -166.17
C GLU A 844 48.66 81.51 -166.41
N SER A 845 49.32 81.99 -165.35
CA SER A 845 50.70 82.44 -165.39
C SER A 845 51.70 81.29 -165.34
N LYS A 846 52.91 81.58 -165.84
CA LYS A 846 54.16 80.90 -165.52
C LYS A 846 54.46 81.02 -164.02
N THR A 847 55.27 80.11 -163.53
CA THR A 847 55.84 80.14 -162.17
C THR A 847 56.71 81.38 -161.97
N ILE A 848 56.49 82.11 -160.87
CA ILE A 848 57.18 83.36 -160.54
C ILE A 848 58.27 83.09 -159.50
N THR A 849 59.48 83.60 -159.73
CA THR A 849 60.68 83.27 -158.93
C THR A 849 61.25 84.43 -158.11
N SER A 850 60.60 85.60 -158.13
CA SER A 850 61.04 86.78 -157.39
C SER A 850 59.89 87.76 -157.15
N THR A 851 59.84 88.38 -155.97
CA THR A 851 59.02 89.58 -155.68
C THR A 851 59.84 90.87 -155.60
N ASN A 852 61.14 90.82 -155.91
CA ASN A 852 62.01 91.99 -155.95
C ASN A 852 61.85 92.71 -157.30
N PHE A 853 60.78 93.49 -157.42
CA PHE A 853 60.52 94.35 -158.57
C PHE A 853 61.14 95.75 -158.41
N GLN A 854 61.71 96.09 -157.24
CA GLN A 854 62.43 97.36 -157.07
C GLN A 854 63.74 97.39 -157.88
N ALA A 855 64.41 96.25 -158.03
CA ALA A 855 65.61 96.13 -158.87
C ALA A 855 65.29 95.94 -160.37
N ASN A 856 64.06 95.55 -160.72
CA ASN A 856 63.66 95.29 -162.10
C ASN A 856 62.13 95.42 -162.25
N PRO A 857 61.59 96.66 -162.36
CA PRO A 857 60.15 96.91 -162.45
C PRO A 857 59.47 96.17 -163.60
N LYS A 858 58.21 95.75 -163.41
CA LYS A 858 57.42 94.99 -164.41
C LYS A 858 56.10 95.70 -164.71
N HIS A 859 55.89 96.01 -165.99
CA HIS A 859 54.79 96.85 -166.48
C HIS A 859 54.01 96.15 -167.60
N PHE A 860 52.75 95.79 -167.31
CA PHE A 860 51.89 95.09 -168.28
C PHE A 860 50.42 95.50 -168.16
N THR A 861 49.59 95.09 -169.13
CA THR A 861 48.16 95.38 -169.16
C THR A 861 47.31 94.13 -169.33
N ILE A 862 46.10 94.18 -168.77
CA ILE A 862 45.06 93.13 -168.83
C ILE A 862 43.79 93.74 -169.43
N SER A 863 43.11 93.02 -170.32
CA SER A 863 41.84 93.46 -170.92
C SER A 863 40.86 92.31 -171.15
N ASP A 864 39.55 92.60 -171.14
CA ASP A 864 38.46 91.72 -171.61
C ASP A 864 37.89 92.16 -172.98
N GLY A 865 38.57 93.11 -173.65
CA GLY A 865 38.08 93.79 -174.84
C GLY A 865 37.19 95.02 -174.57
N LYS A 866 36.82 95.30 -173.31
CA LYS A 866 36.07 96.51 -172.91
C LYS A 866 36.88 97.43 -172.00
N ILE A 867 37.47 96.87 -170.95
CA ILE A 867 38.33 97.59 -170.01
C ILE A 867 39.79 97.19 -170.24
N THR A 868 40.73 98.08 -169.98
CA THR A 868 42.18 97.81 -170.04
C THR A 868 42.84 98.35 -168.78
N ILE A 869 43.41 97.47 -167.97
CA ILE A 869 43.95 97.77 -166.65
C ILE A 869 45.47 97.70 -166.71
N PRO A 870 46.21 98.78 -166.37
CA PRO A 870 47.66 98.75 -166.19
C PRO A 870 48.03 98.14 -164.83
N VAL A 871 49.13 97.40 -164.80
CA VAL A 871 49.68 96.72 -163.61
C VAL A 871 51.17 97.02 -163.53
N ASP A 872 51.57 97.77 -162.51
CA ASP A 872 52.90 98.39 -162.39
C ASP A 872 53.62 97.93 -161.10
N LEU A 873 54.33 96.81 -161.19
CA LEU A 873 55.08 96.25 -160.06
C LEU A 873 56.45 96.92 -159.99
N THR A 874 56.64 97.84 -159.03
CA THR A 874 57.83 98.72 -158.95
C THR A 874 58.58 98.67 -157.61
N TRP A 875 58.11 97.88 -156.65
CA TRP A 875 58.66 97.76 -155.30
C TRP A 875 58.87 96.30 -154.89
N ASN A 876 59.59 96.07 -153.78
CA ASN A 876 59.75 94.73 -153.22
C ASN A 876 58.49 94.34 -152.45
N ILE A 877 57.79 93.30 -152.90
CA ILE A 877 56.56 92.83 -152.25
C ILE A 877 56.95 91.75 -151.21
N PRO A 878 56.72 91.96 -149.90
CA PRO A 878 57.14 91.01 -148.87
C PRO A 878 56.22 89.78 -148.87
N LEU A 879 56.81 88.58 -148.90
CA LEU A 879 56.05 87.33 -149.01
C LEU A 879 55.19 87.00 -147.79
N ASN A 880 55.62 87.40 -146.58
CA ASN A 880 54.85 87.29 -145.33
C ASN A 880 54.22 85.91 -145.02
N GLY A 881 54.83 84.82 -145.52
CA GLY A 881 54.35 83.45 -145.31
C GLY A 881 53.49 82.87 -146.45
N PHE A 882 53.14 83.68 -147.45
CA PHE A 882 52.46 83.24 -148.67
C PHE A 882 53.47 82.93 -149.80
N THR A 883 53.02 82.18 -150.81
CA THR A 883 53.81 81.83 -152.00
C THR A 883 53.91 82.99 -152.99
N THR A 884 54.83 82.88 -153.97
CA THR A 884 55.18 84.01 -154.85
C THR A 884 54.01 84.43 -155.74
N GLY A 885 53.30 83.44 -156.28
CA GLY A 885 52.12 83.63 -157.12
C GLY A 885 50.87 84.03 -156.34
N GLN A 886 50.73 83.60 -155.08
CA GLN A 886 49.71 84.14 -154.17
C GLN A 886 49.91 85.65 -153.96
N VAL A 887 51.10 86.08 -153.56
CA VAL A 887 51.36 87.50 -153.26
C VAL A 887 51.34 88.37 -154.51
N VAL A 888 51.91 87.92 -155.63
CA VAL A 888 51.83 88.67 -156.90
C VAL A 888 50.40 88.64 -157.46
N GLY A 889 49.70 87.52 -157.42
CA GLY A 889 48.31 87.41 -157.89
C GLY A 889 47.33 88.27 -157.08
N SER A 890 47.50 88.33 -155.76
CA SER A 890 46.76 89.27 -154.91
C SER A 890 47.14 90.73 -155.17
N ALA A 891 48.42 91.03 -155.42
CA ALA A 891 48.82 92.39 -155.83
C ALA A 891 48.19 92.78 -157.18
N VAL A 892 48.18 91.88 -158.17
CA VAL A 892 47.50 92.08 -159.46
C VAL A 892 45.99 92.28 -159.26
N ASP A 893 45.35 91.50 -158.38
CA ASP A 893 43.93 91.72 -158.09
C ASP A 893 43.67 93.03 -157.35
N SER A 894 44.57 93.48 -156.47
CA SER A 894 44.53 94.84 -155.91
C SER A 894 44.67 95.91 -156.99
N PHE A 895 45.58 95.77 -157.97
CA PHE A 895 45.65 96.69 -159.11
C PHE A 895 44.34 96.70 -159.92
N ILE A 896 43.68 95.56 -160.08
CA ILE A 896 42.35 95.47 -160.73
C ILE A 896 41.28 96.18 -159.88
N GLN A 897 41.22 95.93 -158.57
CA GLN A 897 40.25 96.56 -157.66
C GLN A 897 40.47 98.07 -157.52
N ASP A 898 41.71 98.52 -157.34
CA ASP A 898 42.06 99.94 -157.22
C ASP A 898 41.81 100.69 -158.54
N TYR A 899 42.09 100.08 -159.70
CA TYR A 899 41.72 100.65 -160.99
C TYR A 899 40.20 100.77 -161.12
N CYS A 900 39.44 99.72 -160.77
CA CYS A 900 37.98 99.75 -160.78
C CYS A 900 37.43 100.85 -159.86
N ASN A 901 37.90 100.93 -158.62
CA ASN A 901 37.53 101.97 -157.65
C ASN A 901 37.84 103.38 -158.17
N ALA A 902 39.04 103.60 -158.71
CA ALA A 902 39.46 104.90 -159.24
C ALA A 902 38.70 105.34 -160.49
N HIS A 903 38.14 104.40 -161.26
CA HIS A 903 37.37 104.67 -162.50
C HIS A 903 35.86 104.48 -162.33
N GLY A 904 35.35 104.29 -161.10
CA GLY A 904 33.92 104.19 -160.81
C GLY A 904 33.26 102.89 -161.27
N ILE A 905 34.04 101.81 -161.45
CA ILE A 905 33.54 100.47 -161.78
C ILE A 905 33.24 99.74 -160.47
N ASP A 906 31.98 99.36 -160.26
CA ASP A 906 31.54 98.58 -159.10
C ASP A 906 32.25 97.21 -159.05
N LEU A 907 32.94 96.94 -157.93
CA LEU A 907 33.66 95.69 -157.68
C LEU A 907 32.76 94.45 -157.69
N GLY A 908 31.48 94.60 -157.34
CA GLY A 908 30.49 93.50 -157.42
C GLY A 908 30.15 93.10 -158.84
N ASN A 909 30.44 93.96 -159.83
CA ASN A 909 30.12 93.78 -161.25
C ASN A 909 31.38 93.73 -162.16
N ARG A 910 32.57 93.55 -161.58
CA ARG A 910 33.82 93.47 -162.37
C ARG A 910 33.84 92.23 -163.28
N THR A 911 34.18 92.42 -164.55
CA THR A 911 34.23 91.34 -165.55
C THR A 911 35.51 90.50 -165.50
N LEU A 912 36.57 91.05 -164.91
CA LEU A 912 37.88 90.43 -164.72
C LEU A 912 38.20 90.28 -163.23
N GLY A 913 38.90 89.21 -162.87
CA GLY A 913 39.55 89.03 -161.56
C GLY A 913 40.92 88.37 -161.71
N GLY A 914 41.87 88.83 -160.89
CA GLY A 914 43.13 88.14 -160.63
C GLY A 914 43.00 87.19 -159.43
N MET A 915 43.70 86.07 -159.44
CA MET A 915 43.67 85.11 -158.33
C MET A 915 45.01 84.38 -158.21
N GLY A 916 45.73 84.64 -157.11
CA GLY A 916 47.03 84.01 -156.84
C GLY A 916 46.92 82.58 -156.35
N PHE A 917 47.81 81.69 -156.81
CA PHE A 917 47.71 80.25 -156.56
C PHE A 917 49.11 79.59 -156.58
N GLU A 918 49.60 79.19 -155.40
CA GLU A 918 50.99 78.72 -155.23
C GLU A 918 51.99 79.72 -155.86
N ASP A 919 52.93 79.27 -156.69
CA ASP A 919 53.88 80.14 -157.40
C ASP A 919 53.38 80.64 -158.77
N THR A 920 52.11 80.41 -159.12
CA THR A 920 51.43 81.00 -160.30
C THR A 920 50.26 81.91 -159.88
N PHE A 921 49.62 82.56 -160.85
CA PHE A 921 48.31 83.19 -160.65
C PHE A 921 47.48 83.10 -161.93
N PHE A 922 46.17 83.24 -161.78
CA PHE A 922 45.22 83.24 -162.89
C PHE A 922 44.66 84.64 -163.10
N ILE A 923 44.25 84.90 -164.33
CA ILE A 923 43.31 85.97 -164.67
C ILE A 923 42.10 85.28 -165.27
N THR A 924 40.91 85.56 -164.75
CA THR A 924 39.66 84.93 -165.23
C THR A 924 38.62 85.97 -165.60
N THR A 925 37.73 85.58 -166.54
CA THR A 925 36.41 86.20 -166.62
C THR A 925 35.45 85.49 -165.66
N PHE A 926 34.31 86.12 -165.36
CA PHE A 926 33.20 85.48 -164.64
C PHE A 926 32.07 84.99 -165.56
N LYS A 927 32.33 84.82 -166.87
CA LYS A 927 31.33 84.41 -167.87
C LYS A 927 31.55 82.98 -168.39
N THR A 928 30.45 82.25 -168.57
CA THR A 928 30.38 80.98 -169.29
C THR A 928 30.29 81.17 -170.81
N GLY A 929 30.56 80.08 -171.55
CA GLY A 929 30.39 80.00 -173.00
C GLY A 929 31.44 80.76 -173.82
N SER A 930 31.35 80.61 -175.14
CA SER A 930 32.36 81.06 -176.11
C SER A 930 32.48 82.58 -176.29
N SER A 931 31.59 83.37 -175.65
CA SER A 931 31.63 84.85 -175.67
C SER A 931 32.57 85.48 -174.64
N ALA A 932 33.19 84.67 -173.77
CA ALA A 932 34.11 85.10 -172.73
C ALA A 932 35.57 85.06 -173.23
N SER A 933 36.33 86.14 -173.05
CA SER A 933 37.76 86.18 -173.41
C SER A 933 38.57 87.19 -172.59
N ILE A 934 39.89 87.04 -172.62
CA ILE A 934 40.88 87.87 -171.90
C ILE A 934 42.04 88.13 -172.87
N THR A 935 42.65 89.32 -172.85
CA THR A 935 43.79 89.69 -173.68
C THR A 935 44.86 90.41 -172.85
N LEU A 936 46.13 90.12 -173.10
CA LEU A 936 47.27 90.67 -172.34
C LEU A 936 48.23 91.48 -173.22
N GLY A 937 48.81 92.56 -172.67
CA GLY A 937 49.66 93.51 -173.39
C GLY A 937 50.67 94.27 -172.51
N GLY A 938 51.29 95.31 -173.05
CA GLY A 938 52.42 96.02 -172.42
C GLY A 938 53.76 95.32 -172.65
N ASN A 939 54.84 95.84 -172.04
CA ASN A 939 56.19 95.36 -172.32
C ASN A 939 56.53 94.04 -171.59
N ASP A 940 55.97 93.82 -170.40
CA ASP A 940 56.37 92.72 -169.51
C ASP A 940 55.37 91.57 -169.39
N TRP A 941 54.22 91.55 -170.09
CA TRP A 941 53.22 90.47 -169.91
C TRP A 941 53.81 89.07 -170.14
N SER A 942 54.78 88.96 -171.04
CA SER A 942 55.45 87.72 -171.42
C SER A 942 56.42 87.20 -170.34
N PHE A 943 56.74 88.00 -169.32
CA PHE A 943 57.35 87.51 -168.09
C PHE A 943 56.38 86.58 -167.34
N PHE A 944 55.11 87.00 -167.24
CA PHE A 944 54.09 86.29 -166.47
C PHE A 944 53.34 85.21 -167.27
N PHE A 945 52.98 85.39 -168.55
CA PHE A 945 52.10 84.45 -169.27
C PHE A 945 52.76 83.82 -170.50
N GLN A 946 52.28 82.63 -170.91
CA GLN A 946 52.68 81.99 -172.17
C GLN A 946 51.89 82.53 -173.37
N ASN A 947 50.57 82.55 -173.25
CA ASN A 947 49.64 83.07 -174.26
C ASN A 947 49.00 84.37 -173.76
N ASN A 948 48.34 85.09 -174.67
CA ASN A 948 47.56 86.28 -174.34
C ASN A 948 46.09 86.21 -174.84
N HIS A 949 45.44 85.02 -174.94
CA HIS A 949 44.00 84.86 -175.30
C HIS A 949 43.32 83.49 -174.93
N TYR A 950 42.00 83.41 -174.56
CA TYR A 950 41.30 82.25 -173.87
C TYR A 950 39.70 82.16 -173.99
N THR A 951 38.95 81.00 -173.81
CA THR A 951 37.43 80.73 -174.03
C THR A 951 36.69 79.51 -173.27
N GLY A 952 35.33 79.21 -173.38
CA GLY A 952 34.49 78.09 -172.70
C GLY A 952 33.09 77.56 -173.28
N THR A 953 32.27 76.62 -172.65
CA THR A 953 31.06 75.79 -173.21
C THR A 953 29.90 75.18 -172.25
N ASP A 954 28.93 74.28 -172.70
CA ASP A 954 27.45 74.08 -172.32
C ASP A 954 26.78 72.59 -172.04
N GLU A 955 25.41 72.36 -171.89
CA GLU A 955 24.64 71.36 -170.97
C GLU A 955 23.35 70.45 -171.44
N ASP A 956 22.69 69.50 -170.64
CA ASP A 956 21.51 68.53 -171.00
C ASP A 956 20.60 67.75 -169.88
N SER A 957 19.40 67.09 -170.15
CA SER A 957 18.46 66.31 -169.18
C SER A 957 17.37 65.24 -169.68
N SER A 958 17.02 64.10 -168.97
CA SER A 958 15.85 63.18 -169.36
C SER A 958 15.17 62.03 -168.49
N LYS A 959 15.46 61.69 -167.21
CA LYS A 959 15.19 60.30 -166.66
C LYS A 959 13.97 59.97 -165.72
N ASN A 960 13.19 60.92 -165.20
CA ASN A 960 12.43 60.88 -163.92
C ASN A 960 11.11 60.03 -163.87
N ARG A 961 10.47 59.79 -162.70
CA ARG A 961 9.17 59.05 -162.48
C ARG A 961 8.24 59.64 -161.39
N THR A 962 6.91 59.40 -161.44
CA THR A 962 5.92 59.84 -160.40
C THR A 962 4.69 58.91 -160.18
N PHE A 963 4.17 58.84 -158.94
CA PHE A 963 2.93 58.12 -158.56
C PHE A 963 2.29 58.66 -157.26
N THR A 964 1.23 58.03 -156.71
CA THR A 964 0.47 58.54 -155.54
C THR A 964 0.00 57.41 -154.59
N ILE A 965 0.02 57.63 -153.27
CA ILE A 965 -0.45 56.71 -152.19
C ILE A 965 -1.51 57.42 -151.32
N GLY A 966 -2.45 56.71 -150.69
CA GLY A 966 -3.33 57.27 -149.66
C GLY A 966 -3.99 56.25 -148.72
N ASP A 967 -4.46 56.69 -147.55
CA ASP A 967 -5.04 55.86 -146.47
C ASP A 967 -6.56 56.03 -146.28
N GLY A 968 -7.21 56.75 -147.19
CA GLY A 968 -8.63 57.13 -147.12
C GLY A 968 -8.91 58.48 -146.44
N ALA A 969 -7.92 59.09 -145.77
CA ALA A 969 -8.00 60.42 -145.18
C ALA A 969 -6.99 61.42 -145.78
N ALA A 970 -5.77 60.96 -146.08
CA ALA A 970 -4.68 61.72 -146.66
C ALA A 970 -4.10 61.03 -147.92
N THR A 971 -3.41 61.80 -148.76
CA THR A 971 -2.73 61.30 -149.97
C THR A 971 -1.35 61.95 -150.17
N ALA A 972 -0.36 61.14 -150.53
CA ALA A 972 1.00 61.55 -150.87
C ALA A 972 1.25 61.34 -152.37
N THR A 973 1.69 62.37 -153.10
CA THR A 973 2.22 62.18 -154.47
C THR A 973 3.74 62.05 -154.38
N ILE A 974 4.24 60.90 -154.81
CA ILE A 974 5.65 60.51 -154.77
C ILE A 974 6.34 60.87 -156.09
N MET A 975 7.52 61.48 -156.01
CA MET A 975 8.38 61.79 -157.15
C MET A 975 9.75 61.12 -156.96
N LEU A 976 10.31 60.60 -158.05
CA LEU A 976 11.64 59.97 -158.09
C LEU A 976 12.46 60.60 -159.24
N ASP A 977 13.42 61.44 -158.88
CA ASP A 977 14.27 62.24 -159.78
C ASP A 977 15.77 62.19 -159.42
N TRP A 978 16.14 61.39 -158.42
CA TRP A 978 17.51 61.24 -157.93
C TRP A 978 18.08 59.84 -158.22
N ASN A 979 19.29 59.54 -157.73
CA ASN A 979 19.90 58.22 -157.84
C ASN A 979 20.01 57.58 -156.45
N TYR A 980 19.11 56.66 -156.11
CA TYR A 980 19.02 56.07 -154.77
C TYR A 980 20.04 54.93 -154.61
N ALA A 981 20.80 54.95 -153.52
CA ALA A 981 21.87 53.97 -153.30
C ALA A 981 21.37 52.53 -153.08
N ASP A 982 20.24 52.36 -152.38
CA ASP A 982 19.61 51.06 -152.14
C ASP A 982 18.11 51.18 -151.79
N MET A 983 17.46 50.04 -151.55
CA MET A 983 16.07 49.97 -151.10
C MET A 983 15.84 50.55 -149.69
N ALA A 984 16.85 50.61 -148.82
CA ALA A 984 16.68 51.24 -147.51
C ALA A 984 16.64 52.78 -147.63
N ALA A 985 17.47 53.36 -148.51
CA ALA A 985 17.39 54.77 -148.87
C ALA A 985 16.03 55.11 -149.53
N LEU A 986 15.56 54.30 -150.49
CA LEU A 986 14.25 54.48 -151.11
C LEU A 986 13.10 54.35 -150.10
N VAL A 987 13.13 53.35 -149.20
CA VAL A 987 12.10 53.18 -148.16
C VAL A 987 12.15 54.30 -147.11
N SER A 988 13.32 54.82 -146.78
CA SER A 988 13.47 55.99 -145.91
C SER A 988 12.82 57.23 -146.55
N ASP A 989 13.13 57.49 -147.83
CA ASP A 989 12.53 58.60 -148.58
C ASP A 989 11.01 58.45 -148.73
N LEU A 990 10.51 57.25 -149.10
CA LEU A 990 9.08 56.95 -149.13
C LEU A 990 8.39 57.20 -147.78
N ASN A 991 9.01 56.80 -146.66
CA ASN A 991 8.48 57.11 -145.32
C ASN A 991 8.50 58.61 -145.02
N ASN A 992 9.54 59.34 -145.43
CA ASN A 992 9.60 60.78 -145.25
C ASN A 992 8.50 61.49 -146.05
N GLN A 993 8.27 61.09 -147.31
CA GLN A 993 7.20 61.61 -148.16
C GLN A 993 5.80 61.24 -147.62
N LEU A 994 5.60 60.02 -147.10
CA LEU A 994 4.35 59.59 -146.44
C LEU A 994 4.07 60.35 -145.14
N ASN A 995 5.07 60.49 -144.26
CA ASN A 995 4.95 61.25 -143.01
C ASN A 995 4.72 62.74 -143.27
N ALA A 996 5.41 63.34 -144.25
CA ALA A 996 5.19 64.73 -144.63
C ALA A 996 3.76 64.99 -145.16
N ALA A 997 3.18 64.00 -145.84
CA ALA A 997 1.78 64.02 -146.27
C ALA A 997 0.78 63.55 -145.18
N SER A 998 1.25 63.18 -143.99
CA SER A 998 0.46 62.63 -142.87
C SER A 998 -0.39 61.38 -143.22
N VAL A 999 0.09 60.53 -144.13
CA VAL A 999 -0.57 59.27 -144.49
C VAL A 999 -0.26 58.21 -143.41
N ALA A 1000 -1.28 57.55 -142.85
CA ALA A 1000 -1.18 56.57 -141.77
C ALA A 1000 -0.66 55.18 -142.22
N ALA A 1001 0.41 55.19 -143.01
CA ALA A 1001 1.06 54.02 -143.58
C ALA A 1001 2.59 54.13 -143.43
N ILE A 1002 3.25 53.06 -142.98
CA ILE A 1002 4.71 52.98 -143.02
C ILE A 1002 5.18 52.07 -144.15
N ALA A 1003 6.19 52.51 -144.89
CA ALA A 1003 6.93 51.69 -145.83
C ALA A 1003 7.98 50.86 -145.09
N VAL A 1004 8.05 49.56 -145.38
CA VAL A 1004 8.97 48.61 -144.74
C VAL A 1004 9.71 47.82 -145.81
N LYS A 1005 11.05 47.74 -145.72
CA LYS A 1005 11.89 46.91 -146.61
C LYS A 1005 11.45 45.44 -146.46
N VAL A 1006 11.08 44.80 -147.57
CA VAL A 1006 10.75 43.36 -147.59
C VAL A 1006 11.99 42.55 -147.95
N ASN A 1007 12.70 43.00 -148.98
CA ASN A 1007 13.97 42.46 -149.44
C ASN A 1007 14.75 43.60 -150.12
N GLU A 1008 15.77 43.29 -150.92
CA GLU A 1008 16.65 44.32 -151.49
C GLU A 1008 16.08 45.01 -152.73
N ASN A 1009 14.98 44.50 -153.29
CA ASN A 1009 14.34 45.01 -154.51
C ASN A 1009 12.83 45.28 -154.35
N GLN A 1010 12.26 45.08 -153.15
CA GLN A 1010 10.84 45.32 -152.84
C GLN A 1010 10.62 45.90 -151.44
N PHE A 1011 9.56 46.69 -151.32
CA PHE A 1011 9.03 47.21 -150.05
C PHE A 1011 7.53 46.91 -149.91
N LYS A 1012 7.01 47.07 -148.69
CA LYS A 1012 5.58 46.95 -148.40
C LYS A 1012 5.06 48.13 -147.58
N LEU A 1013 3.79 48.46 -147.74
CA LEU A 1013 3.05 49.46 -146.98
C LEU A 1013 2.23 48.76 -145.88
N VAL A 1014 2.31 49.29 -144.67
CA VAL A 1014 1.73 48.70 -143.45
C VAL A 1014 0.86 49.75 -142.74
N PRO A 1015 -0.43 49.47 -142.44
CA PRO A 1015 -1.26 50.36 -141.64
C PRO A 1015 -0.79 50.41 -140.19
N SER A 1016 -0.89 51.58 -139.55
CA SER A 1016 -0.42 51.79 -138.17
C SER A 1016 -1.32 51.19 -137.08
N SER A 1017 -2.54 50.79 -137.42
CA SER A 1017 -3.54 50.18 -136.53
C SER A 1017 -4.55 49.33 -137.32
N SER A 1018 -5.33 48.50 -136.62
CA SER A 1018 -6.30 47.56 -137.23
C SER A 1018 -7.50 48.20 -137.94
N ASP A 1019 -7.65 49.53 -137.87
CA ASP A 1019 -8.76 50.29 -138.45
C ASP A 1019 -8.40 51.08 -139.73
N LYS A 1020 -7.18 50.90 -140.29
CA LYS A 1020 -6.70 51.66 -141.47
C LYS A 1020 -6.49 50.78 -142.71
N THR A 1021 -6.75 51.37 -143.89
CA THR A 1021 -6.69 50.72 -145.21
C THR A 1021 -5.89 51.57 -146.19
N ILE A 1022 -5.05 50.98 -147.03
CA ILE A 1022 -4.08 51.69 -147.88
C ILE A 1022 -4.40 51.48 -149.38
N THR A 1023 -4.22 52.52 -150.19
CA THR A 1023 -4.52 52.57 -151.63
C THR A 1023 -3.39 53.25 -152.42
N VAL A 1024 -3.25 52.95 -153.73
CA VAL A 1024 -2.18 53.47 -154.60
C VAL A 1024 -2.72 53.81 -156.00
N SER A 1025 -2.25 54.92 -156.59
CA SER A 1025 -2.64 55.43 -157.92
C SER A 1025 -1.51 56.25 -158.58
N GLY A 1026 -1.78 57.00 -159.65
CA GLY A 1026 -0.81 57.92 -160.29
C GLY A 1026 -0.22 57.44 -161.63
N ARG A 1027 0.59 58.29 -162.28
CA ARG A 1027 1.07 58.12 -163.67
C ARG A 1027 1.87 56.82 -163.87
N ASP A 1028 2.91 56.62 -163.08
CA ASP A 1028 3.81 55.47 -163.20
C ASP A 1028 3.44 54.35 -162.20
N LYS A 1029 2.21 54.33 -161.65
CA LYS A 1029 1.78 53.34 -160.63
C LYS A 1029 2.06 51.91 -161.08
N ASP A 1030 1.77 51.62 -162.35
CA ASP A 1030 1.82 50.29 -162.94
C ASP A 1030 3.25 49.82 -163.24
N VAL A 1031 4.24 50.72 -163.12
CA VAL A 1031 5.66 50.37 -163.10
C VAL A 1031 6.05 49.81 -161.73
N LEU A 1032 5.45 50.32 -160.65
CA LEU A 1032 5.89 50.11 -159.26
C LEU A 1032 5.02 49.16 -158.42
N PHE A 1033 3.74 48.98 -158.77
CA PHE A 1033 2.79 48.14 -158.03
C PHE A 1033 1.97 47.23 -158.95
N GLY A 1034 1.35 46.20 -158.38
CA GLY A 1034 0.29 45.45 -159.05
C GLY A 1034 -1.00 46.27 -159.22
N ASN A 1035 -2.03 45.62 -159.77
CA ASN A 1035 -3.42 46.02 -159.53
C ASN A 1035 -3.88 45.45 -158.18
#